data_AF-A0A970JUH8-F1
#
_entry.id   AF-A0A970JUH8-F1
#
_cell.length_a   1.000
_cell.length_b   1.000
_cell.length_c   1.000
_cell.angle_alpha   90.00
_cell.angle_beta   90.00
_cell.angle_gamma   90.00
#
_symmetry.space_group_name_H-M   'P 1'
#
loop_
_entity.id
_entity.type
_entity.pdbx_description
1 polymer ?
#
loop_
_entity_poly.entity_id
_entity_poly.type
_entity_poly.pdbx_seq_one_letter_code
_entity_poly.pdbx_strand_id
1 'polypeptide(L)'
;MKKNIKVTLNGKTVYGYKGQRILDLCAECGIEVPTLCYDPHLSLHGGCSVCLVEVEGARTLLRACANTITPGMVIKTDTQRAISARRTALELLLSDHVGDCRPPCTLACPGQGNVQGYVNLAAQGKYGESLDALHHHVTLPSCIGRVCPAPCEEVCRRRFVDDAPVSIREIKRFVGDWGIDNGRMGFVPEIKENGKRVAIVGGGPAGVSAAYYLRLKGYRPVIFEKEKLLGGMMRYGIPDYRLPQKILQTEIDWLLSHGIEVRAGTALGRDVTLDELRRDFDGVILAMGCWRSSPMRVSGEELDGVVGGIDFLYKVKTDPEVKVGARVVVVGGGNTAMDAARSAKRLGAEKVSVLYRRSREEMPAEEIEIVEADEEGVEFIFLAAPKTIEGSGRVERILCEKMELGEPDASGRRSPVPTGETFVLEADMVIAAIGQGIDFTGLPSDIHDGRRMKVGKDYDTALPGVFVCGDQQTGPKIAIEAIGNGHWAADSLDHYLAHGKPKKPFFYDIVREDLGPEDFAHIVRSVQEEVPHVPGETRLKMKFDEYSVGLSEEQTLRDANRCMECGCPDVFECKLREYAITHEVHPEKLAGEHIEKIEDANPYYARNLDKCILCAKCVRACDEVAGFHAIDFAKRGFESVLTPQFYRDMEDSDCTFCGLCTQVCPVGALIENRVDRWPHLEEPEIVKTTCLLCPAGCELELNLDRGRSQVARVTTDLDDPEAPTGGSCCVKGRYGFKEVALDGNFDHAVKGAPVEPGEAIAAFDELTSEEESASFVLGPSLTEQEVRSILEYIKLRASEARIAMTADSELSPHLREATGREGLKRASYSSLSGVSPDGVFRYGESDAFLLVGANTDEDQPVLTSWLRRAVRHKKNALVYVGDTPGLLDRGGSLILRPAEGKMTRVLQALTAAIKGEDEQGSRLEGTGVSAEQIKSAASRLSGAKKPLTLIGGAAPAKEAFDAAASLNGEYLLLFKGTGSASLLAAGESIVDAAELRSKGEAPLVFLGTTPEEAGFDAADLSGRRYAVAASKLTNLAEKADVLIPLLPWTEKDGDTVNLEGRCLPVRRGPLAEKTGTNLCALLAAAAIPRGGRLHANPTATA
;
A
#
# COMPACT_ATOMS: atom_id res chain seq x y z
N MET A 1 11.06 -3.98 36.76
CA MET A 1 12.23 -3.49 37.57
C MET A 1 11.81 -2.27 38.40
N LYS A 2 12.44 -1.98 39.56
CA LYS A 2 12.10 -0.78 40.35
C LYS A 2 12.67 0.48 39.66
N LYS A 3 11.81 1.43 39.29
CA LYS A 3 12.20 2.73 38.72
C LYS A 3 12.68 3.67 39.83
N ASN A 4 13.99 3.78 40.04
CA ASN A 4 14.60 4.55 41.11
C ASN A 4 15.75 5.48 40.64
N ILE A 5 16.06 5.51 39.35
CA ILE A 5 17.08 6.39 38.78
C ILE A 5 16.39 7.69 38.35
N LYS A 6 16.66 8.78 39.07
CA LYS A 6 16.13 10.10 38.75
C LYS A 6 16.91 10.73 37.59
N VAL A 7 16.19 11.14 36.54
CA VAL A 7 16.72 11.79 35.32
C VAL A 7 15.87 13.03 35.02
N THR A 8 16.46 14.04 34.41
CA THR A 8 15.72 15.18 33.84
C THR A 8 15.66 15.03 32.33
N LEU A 9 14.47 14.84 31.75
CA LEU A 9 14.24 14.65 30.32
C LEU A 9 13.41 15.82 29.79
N ASN A 10 13.97 16.62 28.87
CA ASN A 10 13.33 17.82 28.32
C ASN A 10 12.74 18.76 29.40
N GLY A 11 13.49 18.94 30.49
CA GLY A 11 13.08 19.77 31.64
C GLY A 11 12.10 19.10 32.61
N LYS A 12 11.59 17.90 32.32
CA LYS A 12 10.71 17.13 33.21
C LYS A 12 11.51 16.11 34.02
N THR A 13 11.21 15.97 35.30
CA THR A 13 11.79 14.91 36.14
C THR A 13 11.08 13.59 35.83
N VAL A 14 11.85 12.57 35.45
CA VAL A 14 11.37 11.21 35.19
C VAL A 14 12.21 10.19 35.96
N TYR A 15 11.68 8.98 36.11
CA TYR A 15 12.34 7.90 36.84
C TYR A 15 12.47 6.67 35.94
N GLY A 16 13.70 6.18 35.81
CA GLY A 16 14.01 4.94 35.11
C GLY A 16 14.65 3.90 36.02
N TYR A 17 15.14 2.81 35.46
CA TYR A 17 15.85 1.75 36.19
C TYR A 17 17.32 1.64 35.78
N LYS A 18 18.15 1.06 36.65
CA LYS A 18 19.59 0.88 36.38
C LYS A 18 19.79 0.03 35.12
N GLY A 19 20.58 0.54 34.17
CA GLY A 19 20.88 -0.14 32.91
C GLY A 19 19.87 0.12 31.79
N GLN A 20 18.80 0.88 32.04
CA GLN A 20 17.86 1.32 31.00
C GLN A 20 18.59 2.24 30.00
N ARG A 21 18.39 2.02 28.70
CA ARG A 21 18.93 2.90 27.66
C ARG A 21 18.20 4.24 27.66
N ILE A 22 18.86 5.30 27.22
CA ILE A 22 18.23 6.61 27.05
C ILE A 22 17.03 6.50 26.10
N LEU A 23 17.18 5.76 25.00
CA LEU A 23 16.11 5.54 24.02
C LEU A 23 14.86 4.89 24.64
N ASP A 24 15.05 3.83 25.43
CA ASP A 24 13.94 3.12 26.09
C ASP A 24 13.22 4.02 27.10
N LEU A 25 13.96 4.85 27.86
CA LEU A 25 13.37 5.84 28.76
C LEU A 25 12.55 6.89 28.01
N CYS A 26 13.04 7.38 26.86
CA CYS A 26 12.30 8.33 26.04
C CYS A 26 10.98 7.74 25.55
N ALA A 27 11.01 6.51 25.00
CA ALA A 27 9.83 5.81 24.52
C ALA A 27 8.78 5.61 25.64
N GLU A 28 9.20 5.17 26.83
CA GLU A 28 8.30 5.05 28.00
C GLU A 28 7.66 6.38 28.44
N CYS A 29 8.30 7.51 28.12
CA CYS A 29 7.79 8.85 28.43
C CYS A 29 6.97 9.46 27.28
N GLY A 30 6.70 8.70 26.21
CA GLY A 30 6.01 9.19 25.01
C GLY A 30 6.83 10.21 24.22
N ILE A 31 8.16 10.14 24.32
CA ILE A 31 9.08 10.99 23.55
C ILE A 31 9.73 10.13 22.47
N GLU A 32 9.40 10.43 21.22
CA GLU A 32 10.02 9.77 20.09
C GLU A 32 11.44 10.27 19.88
N VAL A 33 12.39 9.33 19.74
CA VAL A 33 13.74 9.62 19.28
C VAL A 33 13.97 8.80 18.01
N PRO A 34 14.24 9.43 16.85
CA PRO A 34 14.21 8.75 15.56
C PRO A 34 15.30 7.69 15.44
N THR A 35 14.95 6.53 14.87
CA THR A 35 15.86 5.40 14.67
C THR A 35 15.59 4.63 13.38
N LEU A 36 16.65 4.28 12.65
CA LEU A 36 16.53 3.44 11.45
C LEU A 36 17.10 2.04 11.65
N CYS A 37 18.22 1.91 12.37
CA CYS A 37 18.89 0.61 12.61
C CYS A 37 18.54 -0.04 13.97
N TYR A 38 17.76 0.65 14.81
CA TYR A 38 17.36 0.15 16.11
C TYR A 38 16.07 -0.68 16.01
N ASP A 39 16.06 -1.77 16.75
CA ASP A 39 14.91 -2.63 16.97
C ASP A 39 15.09 -3.21 18.39
N PRO A 40 14.06 -3.21 19.24
CA PRO A 40 14.19 -3.67 20.63
C PRO A 40 14.56 -5.16 20.75
N HIS A 41 14.27 -5.97 19.73
CA HIS A 41 14.49 -7.41 19.72
C HIS A 41 15.89 -7.82 19.23
N LEU A 42 16.69 -6.87 18.75
CA LEU A 42 17.96 -7.14 18.07
C LEU A 42 19.16 -6.51 18.81
N SER A 43 20.33 -7.16 18.76
CA SER A 43 21.57 -6.71 19.41
C SER A 43 22.06 -5.35 18.91
N LEU A 44 22.51 -4.42 19.75
CA LEU A 44 22.82 -3.05 19.31
C LEU A 44 23.78 -2.98 18.09
N HIS A 45 23.31 -2.40 16.97
CA HIS A 45 24.15 -2.06 15.81
C HIS A 45 24.71 -0.63 15.89
N GLY A 46 23.84 0.35 16.14
CA GLY A 46 24.25 1.74 16.36
C GLY A 46 24.81 2.47 15.14
N GLY A 47 24.67 1.97 13.90
CA GLY A 47 25.24 2.58 12.69
C GLY A 47 24.56 3.86 12.19
N CYS A 48 23.22 3.95 12.22
CA CYS A 48 22.48 5.01 11.52
C CYS A 48 22.69 6.44 12.06
N SER A 49 23.10 6.60 13.33
CA SER A 49 23.34 7.91 13.97
C SER A 49 22.14 8.87 14.06
N VAL A 50 20.92 8.43 13.74
CA VAL A 50 19.72 9.29 13.81
C VAL A 50 19.22 9.49 15.25
N CYS A 51 19.57 8.60 16.17
CA CYS A 51 19.13 8.67 17.58
C CYS A 51 19.99 9.58 18.49
N LEU A 52 20.71 10.55 17.92
CA LEU A 52 21.60 11.43 18.69
C LEU A 52 20.80 12.37 19.60
N VAL A 53 21.20 12.47 20.86
CA VAL A 53 20.61 13.37 21.87
C VAL A 53 21.70 14.17 22.59
N GLU A 54 21.33 15.30 23.17
CA GLU A 54 22.23 16.11 23.96
C GLU A 54 22.09 15.79 25.45
N VAL A 55 23.22 15.57 26.13
CA VAL A 55 23.27 15.33 27.57
C VAL A 55 24.17 16.38 28.22
N GLU A 56 23.67 17.07 29.25
CA GLU A 56 24.46 18.11 29.90
C GLU A 56 25.74 17.54 30.52
N GLY A 57 26.86 18.23 30.30
CA GLY A 57 28.19 17.78 30.73
C GLY A 57 28.88 16.80 29.76
N ALA A 58 28.18 16.24 28.77
CA ALA A 58 28.79 15.44 27.71
C ALA A 58 29.48 16.33 26.67
N ARG A 59 30.69 15.95 26.23
CA ARG A 59 31.44 16.70 25.20
C ARG A 59 30.78 16.59 23.82
N THR A 60 30.31 15.39 23.48
CA THR A 60 29.67 15.06 22.20
C THR A 60 28.20 14.71 22.40
N LEU A 61 27.42 14.74 21.33
CA LEU A 61 26.10 14.14 21.33
C LEU A 61 26.23 12.63 21.59
N LEU A 62 25.27 12.07 22.33
CA LEU A 62 25.25 10.65 22.68
C LEU A 62 24.21 9.92 21.84
N ARG A 63 24.50 8.68 21.44
CA ARG A 63 23.51 7.80 20.81
C ARG A 63 22.56 7.30 21.88
N ALA A 64 21.27 7.65 21.78
CA ALA A 64 20.27 7.23 22.75
C ALA A 64 20.14 5.70 22.83
N CYS A 65 20.32 5.00 21.71
CA CYS A 65 20.22 3.54 21.63
C CYS A 65 21.38 2.78 22.31
N ALA A 66 22.51 3.45 22.56
CA ALA A 66 23.74 2.81 23.06
C ALA A 66 24.09 3.20 24.51
N ASN A 67 23.58 4.33 24.99
CA ASN A 67 23.96 4.88 26.29
C ASN A 67 22.86 4.62 27.32
N THR A 68 23.25 4.28 28.54
CA THR A 68 22.33 4.02 29.66
C THR A 68 22.18 5.23 30.57
N ILE A 69 21.04 5.33 31.23
CA ILE A 69 20.74 6.44 32.13
C ILE A 69 21.56 6.35 33.42
N THR A 70 21.99 7.49 33.94
CA THR A 70 22.67 7.61 35.24
C THR A 70 21.93 8.59 36.15
N PRO A 71 22.05 8.45 37.49
CA PRO A 71 21.42 9.38 38.43
C PRO A 71 21.83 10.83 38.17
N GLY A 72 20.85 11.73 38.07
CA GLY A 72 21.07 13.16 37.84
C GLY A 72 21.38 13.54 36.40
N MET A 73 21.34 12.59 35.45
CA MET A 73 21.52 12.88 34.03
C MET A 73 20.44 13.86 33.53
N VAL A 74 20.84 14.84 32.71
CA VAL A 74 19.94 15.81 32.07
C VAL A 74 20.01 15.60 30.56
N ILE A 75 18.90 15.15 29.97
CA ILE A 75 18.78 14.75 28.58
C ILE A 75 17.87 15.74 27.84
N LYS A 76 18.31 16.20 26.68
CA LYS A 76 17.56 17.07 25.77
C LYS A 76 17.51 16.41 24.40
N THR A 77 16.31 16.07 23.93
CA THR A 77 16.16 15.29 22.69
C THR A 77 16.26 16.17 21.45
N ASP A 78 15.63 17.35 21.44
CA ASP A 78 15.44 18.13 20.20
C ASP A 78 16.11 19.51 20.25
N THR A 79 17.35 19.53 20.73
CA THR A 79 18.18 20.75 20.64
C THR A 79 18.56 21.00 19.18
N GLN A 80 18.81 22.27 18.82
CA GLN A 80 19.27 22.63 17.46
C GLN A 80 20.54 21.85 17.05
N ARG A 81 21.43 21.60 18.02
CA ARG A 81 22.64 20.80 17.83
C ARG A 81 22.31 19.34 17.51
N ALA A 82 21.38 18.72 18.25
CA ALA A 82 20.93 17.36 17.98
C ALA A 82 20.24 17.24 16.62
N ILE A 83 19.27 18.12 16.32
CA ILE A 83 18.56 18.15 15.04
C ILE A 83 19.52 18.32 13.87
N SER A 84 20.49 19.23 13.95
CA SER A 84 21.48 19.42 12.88
C SER A 84 22.33 18.18 12.66
N ALA A 85 22.74 17.48 13.71
CA ALA A 85 23.54 16.26 13.58
C ALA A 85 22.71 15.09 12.99
N ARG A 86 21.42 14.98 13.37
CA ARG A 86 20.49 14.01 12.77
C ARG A 86 20.29 14.27 11.29
N ARG A 87 20.10 15.53 10.90
CA ARG A 87 20.00 15.95 9.49
C ARG A 87 21.23 15.50 8.69
N THR A 88 22.44 15.77 9.17
CA THR A 88 23.67 15.33 8.49
C THR A 88 23.77 13.80 8.39
N ALA A 89 23.36 13.07 9.43
CA ALA A 89 23.33 11.61 9.37
C ALA A 89 22.35 11.10 8.30
N LEU A 90 21.17 11.70 8.17
CA LEU A 90 20.20 11.37 7.14
C LEU A 90 20.69 11.74 5.73
N GLU A 91 21.31 12.92 5.56
CA GLU A 91 21.91 13.34 4.30
C GLU A 91 22.98 12.33 3.81
N LEU A 92 23.79 11.76 4.72
CA LEU A 92 24.76 10.70 4.41
C LEU A 92 24.10 9.35 4.07
N LEU A 93 22.98 9.00 4.70
CA LEU A 93 22.27 7.76 4.39
C LEU A 93 21.57 7.85 3.03
N LEU A 94 21.11 9.04 2.66
CA LEU A 94 20.43 9.32 1.40
C LEU A 94 21.39 9.46 0.22
N SER A 95 22.68 9.76 0.44
CA SER A 95 23.65 9.96 -0.66
C SER A 95 23.89 8.71 -1.51
N ASP A 96 23.55 7.51 -1.00
CA ASP A 96 23.67 6.23 -1.70
C ASP A 96 22.33 5.46 -1.77
N HIS A 97 21.22 6.15 -1.47
CA HIS A 97 19.86 5.65 -1.66
C HIS A 97 19.29 6.27 -2.93
N VAL A 98 19.23 5.52 -4.04
CA VAL A 98 18.82 6.06 -5.33
C VAL A 98 17.45 5.59 -5.80
N GLY A 99 16.79 4.65 -5.12
CA GLY A 99 15.45 4.19 -5.54
C GLY A 99 14.38 5.28 -5.51
N ASP A 100 13.60 5.40 -6.59
CA ASP A 100 12.50 6.39 -6.69
C ASP A 100 11.53 6.27 -5.51
N CYS A 101 11.26 7.38 -4.82
CA CYS A 101 10.27 7.41 -3.75
C CYS A 101 8.85 7.46 -4.34
N ARG A 102 8.57 8.48 -5.15
CA ARG A 102 7.29 8.68 -5.85
C ARG A 102 7.51 8.62 -7.36
N PRO A 103 6.51 8.19 -8.13
CA PRO A 103 6.65 8.11 -9.58
C PRO A 103 6.76 9.52 -10.19
N PRO A 104 7.53 9.72 -11.26
CA PRO A 104 7.74 11.05 -11.88
C PRO A 104 6.43 11.76 -12.23
N CYS A 105 5.41 11.02 -12.67
CA CYS A 105 4.10 11.58 -13.03
C CYS A 105 3.37 12.23 -11.84
N THR A 106 3.59 11.76 -10.60
CA THR A 106 3.05 12.39 -9.38
C THR A 106 3.81 13.68 -9.06
N LEU A 107 5.13 13.67 -9.23
CA LEU A 107 5.99 14.83 -8.94
C LEU A 107 5.82 15.96 -9.96
N ALA A 108 5.59 15.63 -11.23
CA ALA A 108 5.28 16.60 -12.27
C ALA A 108 3.87 17.18 -12.18
N CYS A 109 2.95 16.52 -11.47
CA CYS A 109 1.61 17.06 -11.23
C CYS A 109 1.71 18.24 -10.24
N PRO A 110 1.29 19.47 -10.60
CA PRO A 110 1.35 20.61 -9.67
C PRO A 110 0.49 20.42 -8.41
N GLY A 111 -0.56 19.61 -8.52
CA GLY A 111 -1.39 19.20 -7.38
C GLY A 111 -0.79 18.06 -6.54
N GLN A 112 0.32 17.45 -6.98
CA GLN A 112 0.93 16.23 -6.40
C GLN A 112 -0.05 15.06 -6.21
N GLY A 113 -1.03 14.93 -7.11
CA GLY A 113 -1.99 13.83 -7.06
C GLY A 113 -1.32 12.46 -7.17
N ASN A 114 -1.81 11.47 -6.41
CA ASN A 114 -1.29 10.09 -6.39
C ASN A 114 -1.59 9.34 -7.70
N VAL A 115 -0.85 9.69 -8.78
CA VAL A 115 -1.10 9.20 -10.14
C VAL A 115 -1.07 7.69 -10.22
N GLN A 116 -0.04 7.06 -9.66
CA GLN A 116 0.08 5.61 -9.68
C GLN A 116 -1.08 4.95 -8.92
N GLY A 117 -1.46 5.48 -7.75
CA GLY A 117 -2.54 4.92 -6.95
C GLY A 117 -3.88 4.91 -7.67
N TYR A 118 -4.37 6.07 -8.13
CA TYR A 118 -5.69 6.13 -8.77
C TYR A 118 -5.72 5.42 -10.14
N VAL A 119 -4.62 5.43 -10.90
CA VAL A 119 -4.52 4.66 -12.15
C VAL A 119 -4.57 3.16 -11.88
N ASN A 120 -3.83 2.67 -10.88
CA ASN A 120 -3.85 1.26 -10.50
C ASN A 120 -5.22 0.81 -9.96
N LEU A 121 -5.94 1.68 -9.25
CA LEU A 121 -7.33 1.46 -8.85
C LEU A 121 -8.26 1.37 -10.06
N ALA A 122 -8.13 2.28 -11.01
CA ALA A 122 -8.91 2.25 -12.25
C ALA A 122 -8.61 1.01 -13.09
N ALA A 123 -7.36 0.55 -13.17
CA ALA A 123 -6.97 -0.68 -13.87
C ALA A 123 -7.63 -1.96 -13.30
N GLN A 124 -8.15 -1.88 -12.07
CA GLN A 124 -8.83 -2.96 -11.37
C GLN A 124 -10.35 -2.78 -11.32
N GLY A 125 -10.91 -1.78 -12.04
CA GLY A 125 -12.35 -1.46 -12.00
C GLY A 125 -12.82 -0.82 -10.69
N LYS A 126 -11.90 -0.42 -9.80
CA LYS A 126 -12.18 0.15 -8.47
C LYS A 126 -12.31 1.67 -8.55
N TYR A 127 -13.30 2.15 -9.29
CA TYR A 127 -13.43 3.57 -9.64
C TYR A 127 -13.80 4.46 -8.45
N GLY A 128 -14.63 3.97 -7.52
CA GLY A 128 -14.97 4.71 -6.31
C GLY A 128 -13.74 4.99 -5.44
N GLU A 129 -12.94 3.96 -5.20
CA GLU A 129 -11.71 4.07 -4.43
C GLU A 129 -10.64 4.88 -5.20
N SER A 130 -10.60 4.76 -6.53
CA SER A 130 -9.77 5.62 -7.41
C SER A 130 -10.10 7.10 -7.23
N LEU A 131 -11.39 7.43 -7.14
CA LEU A 131 -11.88 8.79 -6.91
C LEU A 131 -11.52 9.29 -5.50
N ASP A 132 -11.66 8.45 -4.49
CA ASP A 132 -11.23 8.77 -3.11
C ASP A 132 -9.74 9.13 -3.06
N ALA A 133 -8.89 8.33 -3.71
CA ALA A 133 -7.45 8.58 -3.81
C ALA A 133 -7.11 9.88 -4.55
N LEU A 134 -7.90 10.26 -5.57
CA LEU A 134 -7.77 11.55 -6.27
C LEU A 134 -8.05 12.72 -5.33
N HIS A 135 -9.15 12.66 -4.56
CA HIS A 135 -9.61 13.72 -3.67
C HIS A 135 -8.69 14.00 -2.47
N HIS A 136 -7.66 13.19 -2.22
CA HIS A 136 -6.62 13.51 -1.24
C HIS A 136 -5.81 14.76 -1.63
N HIS A 137 -5.63 15.02 -2.93
CA HIS A 137 -4.75 16.09 -3.42
C HIS A 137 -5.34 16.89 -4.58
N VAL A 138 -6.28 16.32 -5.33
CA VAL A 138 -6.86 16.93 -6.53
C VAL A 138 -8.38 16.98 -6.38
N THR A 139 -8.92 18.18 -6.20
CA THR A 139 -10.37 18.42 -6.32
C THR A 139 -10.78 18.53 -7.80
N LEU A 140 -12.08 18.41 -8.07
CA LEU A 140 -12.65 18.58 -9.42
C LEU A 140 -12.04 17.63 -10.50
N PRO A 141 -11.83 16.34 -10.23
CA PRO A 141 -11.14 15.42 -11.14
C PRO A 141 -11.77 15.34 -12.53
N SER A 142 -13.11 15.34 -12.63
CA SER A 142 -13.82 15.30 -13.92
C SER A 142 -13.54 16.56 -14.75
N CYS A 143 -13.57 17.74 -14.12
CA CYS A 143 -13.20 18.99 -14.79
C CYS A 143 -11.72 19.03 -15.18
N ILE A 144 -10.82 18.63 -14.28
CA ILE A 144 -9.37 18.61 -14.54
C ILE A 144 -9.01 17.61 -15.64
N GLY A 145 -9.69 16.48 -15.72
CA GLY A 145 -9.55 15.52 -16.81
C GLY A 145 -9.87 16.11 -18.19
N ARG A 146 -10.67 17.19 -18.27
CA ARG A 146 -10.99 17.87 -19.54
C ARG A 146 -9.99 18.95 -19.94
N VAL A 147 -9.48 19.71 -18.97
CA VAL A 147 -8.76 20.97 -19.25
C VAL A 147 -7.26 20.93 -18.93
N CYS A 148 -6.79 19.85 -18.30
CA CYS A 148 -5.38 19.73 -17.90
C CYS A 148 -4.48 19.48 -19.12
N PRO A 149 -3.32 20.15 -19.22
CA PRO A 149 -2.31 19.88 -20.27
C PRO A 149 -1.46 18.62 -20.00
N ALA A 150 -1.78 17.88 -18.94
CA ALA A 150 -1.19 16.60 -18.59
C ALA A 150 0.36 16.58 -18.46
N PRO A 151 0.98 17.45 -17.63
CA PRO A 151 2.43 17.42 -17.41
C PRO A 151 2.91 16.07 -16.83
N CYS A 152 2.02 15.35 -16.15
CA CYS A 152 2.25 13.99 -15.66
C CYS A 152 2.51 12.97 -16.79
N GLU A 153 1.96 13.19 -17.98
CA GLU A 153 2.15 12.31 -19.15
C GLU A 153 3.46 12.61 -19.88
N GLU A 154 3.99 13.82 -19.80
CA GLU A 154 5.28 14.20 -20.39
C GLU A 154 6.44 13.41 -19.78
N VAL A 155 6.40 13.20 -18.46
CA VAL A 155 7.44 12.48 -17.70
C VAL A 155 7.12 10.99 -17.49
N CYS A 156 6.07 10.47 -18.13
CA CYS A 156 5.65 9.08 -17.94
C CYS A 156 6.68 8.11 -18.54
N ARG A 157 7.29 7.27 -17.68
CA ARG A 157 8.30 6.28 -18.11
C ARG A 157 7.77 5.23 -19.09
N ARG A 158 6.45 5.07 -19.22
CA ARG A 158 5.88 4.15 -20.23
C ARG A 158 6.29 4.52 -21.66
N ARG A 159 6.64 5.79 -21.89
CA ARG A 159 7.22 6.27 -23.15
C ARG A 159 8.51 5.53 -23.54
N PHE A 160 9.32 5.08 -22.58
CA PHE A 160 10.52 4.30 -22.86
C PHE A 160 10.22 2.91 -23.48
N VAL A 161 9.00 2.40 -23.30
CA VAL A 161 8.58 1.08 -23.78
C VAL A 161 7.71 1.20 -25.03
N ASP A 162 6.68 2.05 -24.98
CA ASP A 162 5.63 2.12 -26.00
C ASP A 162 5.76 3.33 -26.94
N ASP A 163 6.73 4.23 -26.72
CA ASP A 163 6.79 5.57 -27.34
C ASP A 163 5.56 6.46 -27.01
N ALA A 164 4.75 6.03 -26.05
CA ALA A 164 3.50 6.65 -25.61
C ALA A 164 3.32 6.56 -24.09
N PRO A 165 2.73 7.58 -23.43
CA PRO A 165 2.47 7.54 -22.00
C PRO A 165 1.24 6.66 -21.70
N VAL A 166 0.98 6.42 -20.42
CA VAL A 166 -0.37 6.06 -19.95
C VAL A 166 -1.25 7.30 -20.09
N SER A 167 -2.51 7.14 -20.51
CA SER A 167 -3.50 8.21 -20.73
C SER A 167 -4.08 8.73 -19.41
N ILE A 168 -3.19 9.20 -18.52
CA ILE A 168 -3.47 9.60 -17.14
C ILE A 168 -4.59 10.65 -17.05
N ARG A 169 -4.62 11.62 -17.97
CA ARG A 169 -5.66 12.65 -18.04
C ARG A 169 -7.03 12.05 -18.34
N GLU A 170 -7.11 11.16 -19.33
CA GLU A 170 -8.38 10.53 -19.73
C GLU A 170 -8.87 9.55 -18.67
N ILE A 171 -7.97 8.81 -18.01
CA ILE A 171 -8.33 7.95 -16.86
C ILE A 171 -8.90 8.80 -15.72
N LYS A 172 -8.29 9.95 -15.41
CA LYS A 172 -8.81 10.88 -14.39
C LYS A 172 -10.20 11.40 -14.77
N ARG A 173 -10.41 11.75 -16.05
CA ARG A 173 -11.70 12.17 -16.57
C ARG A 173 -12.74 11.08 -16.39
N PHE A 174 -12.45 9.86 -16.85
CA PHE A 174 -13.34 8.71 -16.74
C PHE A 174 -13.75 8.44 -15.30
N VAL A 175 -12.79 8.41 -14.36
CA VAL A 175 -13.07 8.15 -12.93
C VAL A 175 -13.96 9.24 -12.33
N GLY A 176 -13.71 10.52 -12.67
CA GLY A 176 -14.56 11.62 -12.23
C GLY A 176 -15.98 11.55 -12.81
N ASP A 177 -16.11 11.25 -14.11
CA ASP A 177 -17.40 11.11 -14.79
C ASP A 177 -18.19 9.92 -14.23
N TRP A 178 -17.52 8.78 -13.99
CA TRP A 178 -18.12 7.62 -13.34
C TRP A 178 -18.70 7.96 -11.96
N GLY A 179 -17.99 8.77 -11.16
CA GLY A 179 -18.47 9.21 -9.85
C GLY A 179 -19.75 10.06 -9.94
N ILE A 180 -19.83 10.93 -10.94
CA ILE A 180 -21.01 11.77 -11.22
C ILE A 180 -22.19 10.89 -11.62
N ASP A 181 -21.99 9.98 -12.56
CA ASP A 181 -23.06 9.16 -13.14
C ASP A 181 -23.63 8.14 -12.15
N ASN A 182 -22.79 7.64 -11.23
CA ASN A 182 -23.18 6.66 -10.22
C ASN A 182 -23.58 7.29 -8.86
N GLY A 183 -23.50 8.62 -8.73
CA GLY A 183 -23.76 9.31 -7.47
C GLY A 183 -22.77 8.96 -6.35
N ARG A 184 -21.60 8.39 -6.69
CA ARG A 184 -20.50 8.07 -5.77
C ARG A 184 -19.34 9.02 -6.05
N MET A 185 -19.50 10.27 -5.64
CA MET A 185 -18.53 11.35 -5.83
C MET A 185 -17.34 11.32 -4.85
N GLY A 186 -17.25 10.30 -4.00
CA GLY A 186 -16.17 10.10 -3.04
C GLY A 186 -16.65 10.04 -1.59
N PHE A 187 -15.76 9.63 -0.70
CA PHE A 187 -16.01 9.46 0.73
C PHE A 187 -16.17 10.82 1.44
N VAL A 188 -17.23 10.96 2.23
CA VAL A 188 -17.49 12.13 3.07
C VAL A 188 -17.21 11.73 4.53
N PRO A 189 -16.09 12.16 5.14
CA PRO A 189 -15.76 11.80 6.51
C PRO A 189 -16.66 12.53 7.52
N GLU A 190 -16.76 11.98 8.74
CA GLU A 190 -17.29 12.74 9.87
C GLU A 190 -16.29 13.84 10.26
N ILE A 191 -16.70 15.11 10.09
CA ILE A 191 -15.82 16.26 10.33
C ILE A 191 -16.05 16.81 11.73
N LYS A 192 -15.07 16.63 12.62
CA LYS A 192 -15.06 17.25 13.95
C LYS A 192 -14.59 18.70 13.86
N GLU A 193 -15.43 19.63 14.28
CA GLU A 193 -15.10 21.05 14.22
C GLU A 193 -14.06 21.46 15.26
N ASN A 194 -13.11 22.30 14.83
CA ASN A 194 -12.04 22.84 15.68
C ASN A 194 -12.38 24.22 16.28
N GLY A 195 -13.57 24.76 15.96
CA GLY A 195 -14.09 26.03 16.48
C GLY A 195 -13.58 27.29 15.79
N LYS A 196 -12.69 27.19 14.80
CA LYS A 196 -12.11 28.33 14.07
C LYS A 196 -12.78 28.55 12.71
N ARG A 197 -12.79 29.81 12.26
CA ARG A 197 -13.41 30.25 11.00
C ARG A 197 -12.37 30.87 10.07
N VAL A 198 -12.45 30.56 8.78
CA VAL A 198 -11.53 31.09 7.76
C VAL A 198 -12.31 31.75 6.64
N ALA A 199 -11.89 32.94 6.22
CA ALA A 199 -12.44 33.61 5.04
C ALA A 199 -11.61 33.25 3.80
N ILE A 200 -12.29 32.95 2.70
CA ILE A 200 -11.68 32.64 1.41
C ILE A 200 -12.26 33.61 0.39
N VAL A 201 -11.43 34.44 -0.23
CA VAL A 201 -11.87 35.48 -1.18
C VAL A 201 -11.59 35.00 -2.59
N GLY A 202 -12.65 34.66 -3.33
CA GLY A 202 -12.60 34.07 -4.65
C GLY A 202 -13.03 32.60 -4.64
N GLY A 203 -14.03 32.26 -5.43
CA GLY A 203 -14.62 30.94 -5.61
C GLY A 203 -14.09 30.17 -6.81
N GLY A 204 -12.89 30.50 -7.30
CA GLY A 204 -12.21 29.76 -8.37
C GLY A 204 -11.61 28.42 -7.90
N PRO A 205 -10.91 27.68 -8.78
CA PRO A 205 -10.31 26.37 -8.45
C PRO A 205 -9.45 26.38 -7.18
N ALA A 206 -8.62 27.42 -7.00
CA ALA A 206 -7.80 27.55 -5.80
C ALA A 206 -8.62 27.78 -4.52
N GLY A 207 -9.66 28.62 -4.60
CA GLY A 207 -10.50 28.96 -3.45
C GLY A 207 -11.37 27.79 -2.99
N VAL A 208 -12.02 27.09 -3.93
CA VAL A 208 -12.83 25.90 -3.59
C VAL A 208 -11.97 24.76 -3.06
N SER A 209 -10.76 24.59 -3.61
CA SER A 209 -9.79 23.60 -3.12
C SER A 209 -9.32 23.93 -1.70
N ALA A 210 -8.92 25.18 -1.44
CA ALA A 210 -8.53 25.61 -0.10
C ALA A 210 -9.67 25.43 0.92
N ALA A 211 -10.91 25.74 0.53
CA ALA A 211 -12.08 25.58 1.38
C ALA A 211 -12.31 24.12 1.74
N TYR A 212 -12.22 23.22 0.77
CA TYR A 212 -12.40 21.78 0.96
C TYR A 212 -11.37 21.21 1.96
N TYR A 213 -10.08 21.45 1.75
CA TYR A 213 -9.04 20.90 2.63
C TYR A 213 -9.05 21.52 4.04
N LEU A 214 -9.35 22.82 4.17
CA LEU A 214 -9.60 23.41 5.50
C LEU A 214 -10.82 22.79 6.18
N ARG A 215 -11.87 22.48 5.41
CA ARG A 215 -13.07 21.86 5.97
C ARG A 215 -12.76 20.47 6.52
N LEU A 216 -12.00 19.64 5.80
CA LEU A 216 -11.56 18.33 6.30
C LEU A 216 -10.76 18.41 7.60
N LYS A 217 -10.02 19.49 7.84
CA LYS A 217 -9.30 19.78 9.09
C LYS A 217 -10.17 20.34 10.23
N GLY A 218 -11.49 20.43 10.03
CA GLY A 218 -12.46 20.86 11.04
C GLY A 218 -12.72 22.37 11.10
N TYR A 219 -12.16 23.16 10.18
CA TYR A 219 -12.46 24.60 10.12
C TYR A 219 -13.88 24.84 9.56
N ARG A 220 -14.41 26.05 9.81
CA ARG A 220 -15.62 26.57 9.15
C ARG A 220 -15.23 27.62 8.10
N PRO A 221 -14.92 27.19 6.85
CA PRO A 221 -14.58 28.12 5.77
C PRO A 221 -15.82 28.84 5.22
N VAL A 222 -15.65 30.12 4.88
CA VAL A 222 -16.66 30.94 4.19
C VAL A 222 -16.04 31.50 2.91
N ILE A 223 -16.58 31.14 1.76
CA ILE A 223 -16.14 31.65 0.45
C ILE A 223 -16.92 32.93 0.12
N PHE A 224 -16.20 34.01 -0.18
CA PHE A 224 -16.72 35.27 -0.70
C PHE A 224 -16.43 35.34 -2.20
N GLU A 225 -17.47 35.27 -3.03
CA GLU A 225 -17.35 35.26 -4.50
C GLU A 225 -18.03 36.50 -5.09
N LYS A 226 -17.32 37.23 -5.96
CA LYS A 226 -17.81 38.43 -6.65
C LYS A 226 -19.01 38.10 -7.55
N GLU A 227 -18.94 36.97 -8.23
CA GLU A 227 -19.96 36.50 -9.17
C GLU A 227 -21.09 35.72 -8.51
N LYS A 228 -22.12 35.38 -9.29
CA LYS A 228 -23.29 34.63 -8.79
C LYS A 228 -23.00 33.15 -8.51
N LEU A 229 -22.04 32.56 -9.23
CA LEU A 229 -21.72 31.14 -9.15
C LEU A 229 -20.21 30.95 -8.95
N LEU A 230 -19.83 29.93 -8.18
CA LEU A 230 -18.43 29.54 -7.99
C LEU A 230 -17.87 28.88 -9.24
N GLY A 231 -16.54 28.87 -9.40
CA GLY A 231 -15.82 28.20 -10.48
C GLY A 231 -14.76 29.09 -11.14
N GLY A 232 -14.81 30.40 -10.91
CA GLY A 232 -13.81 31.35 -11.42
C GLY A 232 -13.60 31.20 -12.94
N MET A 233 -12.35 31.23 -13.39
CA MET A 233 -12.03 31.10 -14.82
C MET A 233 -12.46 29.77 -15.45
N MET A 234 -12.64 28.69 -14.67
CA MET A 234 -13.21 27.45 -15.21
C MET A 234 -14.68 27.63 -15.61
N ARG A 235 -15.43 28.46 -14.88
CA ARG A 235 -16.81 28.80 -15.22
C ARG A 235 -16.92 29.91 -16.25
N TYR A 236 -16.09 30.93 -16.12
CA TYR A 236 -16.29 32.20 -16.82
C TYR A 236 -15.30 32.44 -17.97
N GLY A 237 -14.26 31.62 -18.10
CA GLY A 237 -13.26 31.72 -19.16
C GLY A 237 -13.26 30.52 -20.11
N ILE A 238 -13.38 29.29 -19.59
CA ILE A 238 -13.32 28.09 -20.43
C ILE A 238 -14.68 27.85 -21.15
N PRO A 239 -14.69 27.67 -22.48
CA PRO A 239 -15.92 27.40 -23.23
C PRO A 239 -16.61 26.07 -22.86
N ASP A 240 -17.94 26.02 -23.01
CA ASP A 240 -18.74 24.83 -22.63
C ASP A 240 -18.44 23.56 -23.42
N TYR A 241 -18.00 23.70 -24.68
CA TYR A 241 -17.62 22.54 -25.49
C TYR A 241 -16.35 21.84 -24.99
N ARG A 242 -15.56 22.51 -24.13
CA ARG A 242 -14.39 21.93 -23.44
C ARG A 242 -14.73 21.57 -21.99
N LEU A 243 -15.49 22.42 -21.31
CA LEU A 243 -15.84 22.23 -19.90
C LEU A 243 -17.33 22.54 -19.66
N PRO A 244 -18.18 21.50 -19.68
CA PRO A 244 -19.61 21.67 -19.47
C PRO A 244 -19.93 22.24 -18.07
N GLN A 245 -20.79 23.27 -18.01
CA GLN A 245 -21.18 23.88 -16.74
C GLN A 245 -21.84 22.92 -15.76
N LYS A 246 -22.59 21.93 -16.26
CA LYS A 246 -23.27 20.95 -15.42
C LYS A 246 -22.25 20.12 -14.64
N ILE A 247 -21.21 19.65 -15.29
CA ILE A 247 -20.12 18.86 -14.69
C ILE A 247 -19.42 19.68 -13.60
N LEU A 248 -19.02 20.93 -13.94
CA LEU A 248 -18.40 21.83 -12.98
C LEU A 248 -19.30 22.11 -11.76
N GLN A 249 -20.59 22.32 -11.98
CA GLN A 249 -21.53 22.58 -10.90
C GLN A 249 -21.66 21.36 -9.98
N THR A 250 -21.79 20.15 -10.54
CA THR A 250 -21.91 18.91 -9.75
C THR A 250 -20.72 18.71 -8.82
N GLU A 251 -19.49 18.88 -9.32
CA GLU A 251 -18.29 18.70 -8.49
C GLU A 251 -18.19 19.80 -7.41
N ILE A 252 -18.52 21.05 -7.74
CA ILE A 252 -18.56 22.14 -6.75
C ILE A 252 -19.60 21.85 -5.67
N ASP A 253 -20.80 21.43 -6.04
CA ASP A 253 -21.88 21.12 -5.09
C ASP A 253 -21.47 19.99 -4.13
N TRP A 254 -20.77 18.98 -4.64
CA TRP A 254 -20.20 17.93 -3.80
C TRP A 254 -19.17 18.48 -2.80
N LEU A 255 -18.25 19.35 -3.22
CA LEU A 255 -17.31 20.00 -2.29
C LEU A 255 -18.08 20.81 -1.22
N LEU A 256 -19.09 21.58 -1.61
CA LEU A 256 -19.90 22.38 -0.69
C LEU A 256 -20.71 21.54 0.30
N SER A 257 -21.11 20.32 -0.10
CA SER A 257 -21.86 19.38 0.75
C SER A 257 -21.13 19.00 2.05
N HIS A 258 -19.81 19.23 2.11
CA HIS A 258 -19.00 19.05 3.33
C HIS A 258 -19.26 20.13 4.40
N GLY A 259 -20.16 21.09 4.16
CA GLY A 259 -20.51 22.16 5.09
C GLY A 259 -19.70 23.44 4.87
N ILE A 260 -19.35 23.74 3.63
CA ILE A 260 -18.66 24.98 3.24
C ILE A 260 -19.71 26.07 3.00
N GLU A 261 -19.55 27.23 3.66
CA GLU A 261 -20.48 28.36 3.49
C GLU A 261 -20.06 29.23 2.30
N VAL A 262 -21.04 29.77 1.57
CA VAL A 262 -20.80 30.62 0.39
C VAL A 262 -21.58 31.92 0.49
N ARG A 263 -20.90 33.02 0.19
CA ARG A 263 -21.43 34.39 0.04
C ARG A 263 -21.14 34.86 -1.38
N ALA A 264 -21.99 34.43 -2.31
CA ALA A 264 -21.93 34.84 -3.72
C ALA A 264 -22.39 36.31 -3.89
N GLY A 265 -22.01 36.94 -5.00
CA GLY A 265 -22.27 38.36 -5.26
C GLY A 265 -21.52 39.34 -4.33
N THR A 266 -20.54 38.85 -3.56
CA THR A 266 -19.82 39.61 -2.53
C THR A 266 -18.35 39.80 -2.94
N ALA A 267 -17.98 41.03 -3.27
CA ALA A 267 -16.66 41.40 -3.76
C ALA A 267 -15.83 42.14 -2.71
N LEU A 268 -14.54 41.78 -2.62
CA LEU A 268 -13.57 42.51 -1.80
C LEU A 268 -13.39 43.94 -2.34
N GLY A 269 -13.38 44.92 -1.45
CA GLY A 269 -13.27 46.34 -1.76
C GLY A 269 -14.59 47.02 -2.16
N ARG A 270 -15.66 46.26 -2.42
CA ARG A 270 -17.01 46.78 -2.69
C ARG A 270 -17.98 46.47 -1.56
N ASP A 271 -18.08 45.19 -1.20
CA ASP A 271 -19.10 44.68 -0.27
C ASP A 271 -18.49 44.31 1.09
N VAL A 272 -17.23 43.91 1.11
CA VAL A 272 -16.44 43.61 2.31
C VAL A 272 -15.02 44.18 2.17
N THR A 273 -14.39 44.52 3.28
CA THR A 273 -12.99 44.97 3.33
C THR A 273 -12.06 43.90 3.90
N LEU A 274 -10.77 43.95 3.55
CA LEU A 274 -9.79 43.01 4.09
C LEU A 274 -9.67 43.13 5.62
N ASP A 275 -9.80 44.34 6.17
CA ASP A 275 -9.72 44.57 7.63
C ASP A 275 -10.93 44.00 8.37
N GLU A 276 -12.14 44.06 7.79
CA GLU A 276 -13.31 43.37 8.36
C GLU A 276 -13.12 41.86 8.37
N LEU A 277 -12.64 41.28 7.27
CA LEU A 277 -12.39 39.84 7.20
C LEU A 277 -11.33 39.40 8.22
N ARG A 278 -10.25 40.17 8.40
CA ARG A 278 -9.20 39.88 9.40
C ARG A 278 -9.67 40.03 10.85
N ARG A 279 -10.71 40.83 11.09
CA ARG A 279 -11.31 41.00 12.42
C ARG A 279 -12.28 39.87 12.74
N ASP A 280 -13.04 39.41 11.74
CA ASP A 280 -14.19 38.53 11.94
C ASP A 280 -13.86 37.03 11.72
N PHE A 281 -12.66 36.74 11.20
CA PHE A 281 -12.14 35.39 10.92
C PHE A 281 -10.74 35.19 11.49
N ASP A 282 -10.39 33.95 11.83
CA ASP A 282 -9.08 33.59 12.37
C ASP A 282 -7.96 33.65 11.30
N GLY A 283 -8.33 33.48 10.03
CA GLY A 283 -7.43 33.55 8.88
C GLY A 283 -8.14 33.93 7.59
N VAL A 284 -7.38 34.45 6.62
CA VAL A 284 -7.88 34.88 5.30
C VAL A 284 -7.00 34.31 4.19
N ILE A 285 -7.63 33.69 3.19
CA ILE A 285 -6.98 33.26 1.94
C ILE A 285 -7.52 34.11 0.79
N LEU A 286 -6.63 34.79 0.06
CA LEU A 286 -6.93 35.53 -1.15
C LEU A 286 -6.68 34.64 -2.38
N ALA A 287 -7.73 34.32 -3.11
CA ALA A 287 -7.76 33.42 -4.26
C ALA A 287 -8.56 34.02 -5.43
N MET A 288 -8.44 35.33 -5.65
CA MET A 288 -9.28 36.08 -6.59
C MET A 288 -8.92 35.83 -8.06
N GLY A 289 -7.72 35.33 -8.35
CA GLY A 289 -7.23 35.06 -9.70
C GLY A 289 -6.82 36.31 -10.49
N CYS A 290 -6.66 36.16 -11.82
CA CYS A 290 -6.24 37.22 -12.74
C CYS A 290 -7.37 37.65 -13.69
N TRP A 291 -8.18 38.63 -13.30
CA TRP A 291 -9.38 39.05 -14.06
C TRP A 291 -9.18 40.25 -14.99
N ARG A 292 -7.95 40.76 -15.15
CA ARG A 292 -7.69 41.94 -15.99
C ARG A 292 -7.03 41.54 -17.31
N SER A 293 -7.63 41.89 -18.44
CA SER A 293 -7.00 41.74 -19.75
C SER A 293 -5.75 42.61 -19.88
N SER A 294 -4.67 42.04 -20.43
CA SER A 294 -3.44 42.79 -20.71
C SER A 294 -3.61 43.66 -21.97
N PRO A 295 -3.25 44.96 -21.94
CA PRO A 295 -3.35 45.82 -23.10
C PRO A 295 -2.27 45.50 -24.13
N MET A 296 -2.62 45.56 -25.41
CA MET A 296 -1.74 45.47 -26.58
C MET A 296 -0.78 46.66 -26.66
N ARG A 297 -1.18 47.81 -26.11
CA ARG A 297 -0.42 49.08 -26.11
C ARG A 297 -0.18 49.60 -27.52
N VAL A 298 -1.21 49.51 -28.36
CA VAL A 298 -1.22 50.04 -29.72
C VAL A 298 -2.24 51.16 -29.85
N SER A 299 -2.03 52.07 -30.79
CA SER A 299 -3.03 53.11 -31.07
C SER A 299 -4.32 52.48 -31.58
N GLY A 300 -5.49 52.97 -31.13
CA GLY A 300 -6.81 52.49 -31.54
C GLY A 300 -7.38 51.34 -30.71
N GLU A 301 -6.70 50.93 -29.62
CA GLU A 301 -7.17 49.86 -28.72
C GLU A 301 -8.47 50.18 -27.98
N GLU A 302 -8.86 51.45 -27.89
CA GLU A 302 -10.10 51.92 -27.24
C GLU A 302 -11.32 51.97 -28.20
N LEU A 303 -11.15 51.58 -29.47
CA LEU A 303 -12.24 51.60 -30.46
C LEU A 303 -13.31 50.55 -30.11
N ASP A 304 -14.58 50.86 -30.44
CA ASP A 304 -15.65 49.87 -30.36
C ASP A 304 -15.30 48.65 -31.23
N GLY A 305 -15.61 47.44 -30.76
CA GLY A 305 -15.21 46.18 -31.39
C GLY A 305 -13.80 45.68 -31.04
N VAL A 306 -13.00 46.43 -30.28
CA VAL A 306 -11.76 45.92 -29.67
C VAL A 306 -12.05 45.45 -28.25
N VAL A 307 -11.80 44.17 -27.94
CA VAL A 307 -12.13 43.57 -26.64
C VAL A 307 -10.97 42.71 -26.12
N GLY A 308 -10.85 42.60 -24.80
CA GLY A 308 -9.94 41.66 -24.18
C GLY A 308 -10.40 40.20 -24.34
N GLY A 309 -9.47 39.26 -24.42
CA GLY A 309 -9.78 37.84 -24.62
C GLY A 309 -10.64 37.24 -23.52
N ILE A 310 -10.30 37.49 -22.26
CA ILE A 310 -11.12 37.02 -21.12
C ILE A 310 -12.44 37.77 -21.00
N ASP A 311 -12.48 39.05 -21.39
CA ASP A 311 -13.72 39.85 -21.37
C ASP A 311 -14.71 39.34 -22.44
N PHE A 312 -14.19 38.96 -23.61
CA PHE A 312 -14.98 38.32 -24.66
C PHE A 312 -15.52 36.97 -24.18
N LEU A 313 -14.64 36.09 -23.69
CA LEU A 313 -15.06 34.78 -23.19
C LEU A 313 -16.06 34.89 -22.03
N TYR A 314 -15.86 35.83 -21.12
CA TYR A 314 -16.82 36.14 -20.06
C TYR A 314 -18.21 36.50 -20.62
N LYS A 315 -18.27 37.34 -21.66
CA LYS A 315 -19.53 37.65 -22.35
C LYS A 315 -20.11 36.40 -23.02
N VAL A 316 -19.32 35.58 -23.69
CA VAL A 316 -19.77 34.30 -24.25
C VAL A 316 -20.45 33.42 -23.21
N LYS A 317 -19.95 33.44 -21.97
CA LYS A 317 -20.49 32.63 -20.86
C LYS A 317 -21.72 33.23 -20.18
N THR A 318 -21.85 34.55 -20.16
CA THR A 318 -22.84 35.26 -19.35
C THR A 318 -23.93 35.95 -20.15
N ASP A 319 -23.71 36.19 -21.44
CA ASP A 319 -24.61 36.88 -22.35
C ASP A 319 -25.01 35.96 -23.53
N PRO A 320 -26.23 35.39 -23.51
CA PRO A 320 -26.71 34.54 -24.60
C PRO A 320 -26.93 35.29 -25.92
N GLU A 321 -26.94 36.63 -25.91
CA GLU A 321 -27.09 37.48 -27.10
C GLU A 321 -25.76 38.09 -27.56
N VAL A 322 -24.62 37.57 -27.09
CA VAL A 322 -23.30 38.07 -27.46
C VAL A 322 -23.15 38.12 -28.99
N LYS A 323 -22.77 39.29 -29.50
CA LYS A 323 -22.56 39.51 -30.94
C LYS A 323 -21.09 39.42 -31.28
N VAL A 324 -20.80 38.81 -32.43
CA VAL A 324 -19.47 38.74 -33.02
C VAL A 324 -19.44 39.48 -34.35
N GLY A 325 -18.28 40.05 -34.72
CA GLY A 325 -18.06 40.63 -36.05
C GLY A 325 -18.01 39.55 -37.14
N ALA A 326 -18.20 39.94 -38.41
CA ALA A 326 -18.08 39.00 -39.53
C ALA A 326 -16.62 38.60 -39.78
N ARG A 327 -15.68 39.57 -39.64
CA ARG A 327 -14.23 39.36 -39.70
C ARG A 327 -13.61 39.60 -38.32
N VAL A 328 -13.10 38.55 -37.68
CA VAL A 328 -12.51 38.60 -36.33
C VAL A 328 -11.01 38.35 -36.40
N VAL A 329 -10.22 39.22 -35.77
CA VAL A 329 -8.78 39.01 -35.57
C VAL A 329 -8.50 38.78 -34.08
N VAL A 330 -7.97 37.61 -33.75
CA VAL A 330 -7.54 37.26 -32.39
C VAL A 330 -6.03 37.44 -32.28
N VAL A 331 -5.57 38.28 -31.38
CA VAL A 331 -4.14 38.53 -31.16
C VAL A 331 -3.66 37.70 -29.98
N GLY A 332 -2.79 36.72 -30.22
CA GLY A 332 -2.27 35.83 -29.19
C GLY A 332 -2.01 34.41 -29.71
N GLY A 333 -1.39 33.57 -28.89
CA GLY A 333 -1.07 32.18 -29.26
C GLY A 333 -1.25 31.14 -28.15
N GLY A 334 -1.84 31.53 -27.01
CA GLY A 334 -2.13 30.60 -25.91
C GLY A 334 -3.57 30.06 -25.95
N ASN A 335 -3.93 29.23 -24.97
CA ASN A 335 -5.26 28.60 -24.90
C ASN A 335 -6.41 29.64 -24.93
N THR A 336 -6.28 30.78 -24.25
CA THR A 336 -7.27 31.87 -24.34
C THR A 336 -7.49 32.37 -25.78
N ALA A 337 -6.44 32.41 -26.60
CA ALA A 337 -6.56 32.81 -28.00
C ALA A 337 -7.30 31.74 -28.82
N MET A 338 -7.02 30.46 -28.59
CA MET A 338 -7.71 29.35 -29.26
C MET A 338 -9.19 29.32 -28.86
N ASP A 339 -9.49 29.40 -27.56
CA ASP A 339 -10.85 29.45 -27.05
C ASP A 339 -11.65 30.63 -27.62
N ALA A 340 -11.03 31.82 -27.70
CA ALA A 340 -11.67 33.00 -28.28
C ALA A 340 -11.93 32.83 -29.78
N ALA A 341 -10.96 32.31 -30.54
CA ALA A 341 -11.10 32.10 -31.99
C ALA A 341 -12.19 31.07 -32.31
N ARG A 342 -12.15 29.92 -31.63
CA ARG A 342 -13.10 28.82 -31.79
C ARG A 342 -14.52 29.21 -31.33
N SER A 343 -14.64 30.02 -30.28
CA SER A 343 -15.92 30.58 -29.84
C SER A 343 -16.48 31.61 -30.82
N ALA A 344 -15.64 32.48 -31.37
CA ALA A 344 -16.04 33.43 -32.41
C ALA A 344 -16.57 32.71 -33.66
N LYS A 345 -15.92 31.61 -34.07
CA LYS A 345 -16.39 30.78 -35.20
C LYS A 345 -17.77 30.18 -34.93
N ARG A 346 -18.01 29.64 -33.74
CA ARG A 346 -19.32 29.08 -33.30
C ARG A 346 -20.44 30.11 -33.21
N LEU A 347 -20.09 31.37 -32.92
CA LEU A 347 -21.03 32.49 -32.90
C LEU A 347 -21.36 33.02 -34.30
N GLY A 348 -20.78 32.45 -35.35
CA GLY A 348 -21.12 32.75 -36.74
C GLY A 348 -20.19 33.74 -37.44
N ALA A 349 -18.99 33.99 -36.90
CA ALA A 349 -17.99 34.77 -37.63
C ALA A 349 -17.64 34.07 -38.96
N GLU A 350 -17.74 34.81 -40.07
CA GLU A 350 -17.44 34.30 -41.42
C GLU A 350 -15.95 33.97 -41.54
N LYS A 351 -15.09 34.91 -41.11
CA LYS A 351 -13.63 34.78 -41.11
C LYS A 351 -13.06 35.06 -39.73
N VAL A 352 -12.26 34.12 -39.22
CA VAL A 352 -11.52 34.25 -37.96
C VAL A 352 -10.05 34.01 -38.25
N SER A 353 -9.19 34.95 -37.87
CA SER A 353 -7.74 34.83 -38.04
C SER A 353 -7.03 35.00 -36.68
N VAL A 354 -6.09 34.12 -36.37
CA VAL A 354 -5.20 34.23 -35.21
C VAL A 354 -3.89 34.88 -35.65
N LEU A 355 -3.58 36.03 -35.07
CA LEU A 355 -2.34 36.77 -35.27
C LEU A 355 -1.35 36.42 -34.15
N TYR A 356 -0.25 35.76 -34.51
CA TYR A 356 0.79 35.37 -33.55
C TYR A 356 2.17 35.88 -33.95
N ARG A 357 2.86 36.50 -33.00
CA ARG A 357 4.15 37.16 -33.24
C ARG A 357 5.34 36.21 -33.43
N ARG A 358 5.17 34.91 -33.20
CA ARG A 358 6.21 33.86 -33.40
C ARG A 358 5.73 32.82 -34.41
N SER A 359 6.46 31.73 -34.59
CA SER A 359 6.01 30.61 -35.42
C SER A 359 5.07 29.68 -34.63
N ARG A 360 4.59 28.64 -35.31
CA ARG A 360 3.71 27.62 -34.73
C ARG A 360 4.38 26.88 -33.57
N GLU A 361 5.67 26.57 -33.72
CA GLU A 361 6.46 25.80 -32.75
C GLU A 361 6.60 26.50 -31.40
N GLU A 362 6.54 27.84 -31.36
CA GLU A 362 6.58 28.60 -30.10
C GLU A 362 5.20 28.92 -29.51
N MET A 363 4.11 28.42 -30.10
CA MET A 363 2.76 28.63 -29.53
C MET A 363 2.65 27.97 -28.16
N PRO A 364 2.21 28.71 -27.12
CA PRO A 364 1.98 28.13 -25.79
C PRO A 364 0.62 27.42 -25.63
N ALA A 365 -0.22 27.36 -26.66
CA ALA A 365 -1.46 26.59 -26.62
C ALA A 365 -1.17 25.10 -26.76
N GLU A 366 -2.07 24.26 -26.24
CA GLU A 366 -1.97 22.81 -26.42
C GLU A 366 -2.11 22.45 -27.90
N GLU A 367 -1.31 21.49 -28.36
CA GLU A 367 -1.26 21.08 -29.77
C GLU A 367 -2.65 20.70 -30.31
N ILE A 368 -3.44 19.97 -29.52
CA ILE A 368 -4.80 19.58 -29.89
C ILE A 368 -5.70 20.82 -30.11
N GLU A 369 -5.56 21.87 -29.33
CA GLU A 369 -6.37 23.09 -29.47
C GLU A 369 -6.02 23.88 -30.74
N ILE A 370 -4.76 23.81 -31.18
CA ILE A 370 -4.29 24.41 -32.42
C ILE A 370 -4.83 23.63 -33.62
N VAL A 371 -4.65 22.30 -33.62
CA VAL A 371 -5.17 21.41 -34.67
C VAL A 371 -6.68 21.55 -34.80
N GLU A 372 -7.37 21.55 -33.67
CA GLU A 372 -8.81 21.66 -33.63
C GLU A 372 -9.36 23.00 -34.13
N ALA A 373 -8.63 24.10 -33.89
CA ALA A 373 -8.97 25.41 -34.43
C ALA A 373 -8.74 25.50 -35.95
N ASP A 374 -7.65 24.91 -36.43
CA ASP A 374 -7.34 24.83 -37.87
C ASP A 374 -8.42 24.06 -38.64
N GLU A 375 -8.82 22.89 -38.14
CA GLU A 375 -9.90 22.07 -38.70
C GLU A 375 -11.28 22.77 -38.70
N GLU A 376 -11.50 23.69 -37.76
CA GLU A 376 -12.71 24.52 -37.70
C GLU A 376 -12.65 25.73 -38.66
N GLY A 377 -11.53 25.88 -39.41
CA GLY A 377 -11.33 26.92 -40.41
C GLY A 377 -10.87 28.26 -39.83
N VAL A 378 -10.12 28.24 -38.72
CA VAL A 378 -9.40 29.41 -38.20
C VAL A 378 -8.09 29.60 -38.97
N GLU A 379 -7.85 30.80 -39.51
CA GLU A 379 -6.63 31.11 -40.26
C GLU A 379 -5.51 31.54 -39.32
N PHE A 380 -4.34 30.90 -39.39
CA PHE A 380 -3.18 31.30 -38.60
C PHE A 380 -2.23 32.22 -39.38
N ILE A 381 -1.97 33.40 -38.82
CA ILE A 381 -1.03 34.39 -39.36
C ILE A 381 0.14 34.51 -38.38
N PHE A 382 1.17 33.73 -38.65
CA PHE A 382 2.41 33.69 -37.87
C PHE A 382 3.34 34.85 -38.21
N LEU A 383 4.32 35.06 -37.34
CA LEU A 383 5.34 36.09 -37.49
C LEU A 383 4.73 37.47 -37.78
N ALA A 384 3.68 37.81 -37.03
CA ALA A 384 3.00 39.08 -37.17
C ALA A 384 2.51 39.61 -35.82
N ALA A 385 2.65 40.91 -35.60
CA ALA A 385 2.13 41.58 -34.40
C ALA A 385 1.38 42.86 -34.78
N PRO A 386 0.40 43.29 -33.96
CA PRO A 386 -0.34 44.51 -34.24
C PRO A 386 0.55 45.74 -34.04
N LYS A 387 0.40 46.73 -34.93
CA LYS A 387 1.08 48.03 -34.87
C LYS A 387 0.10 49.16 -34.53
N THR A 388 -1.03 49.22 -35.24
CA THR A 388 -2.13 50.17 -35.01
C THR A 388 -3.47 49.54 -35.38
N ILE A 389 -4.54 49.97 -34.72
CA ILE A 389 -5.93 49.62 -35.02
C ILE A 389 -6.61 50.89 -35.55
N GLU A 390 -7.33 50.77 -36.67
CA GLU A 390 -7.90 51.90 -37.38
C GLU A 390 -9.41 51.73 -37.60
N GLY A 391 -10.14 52.85 -37.55
CA GLY A 391 -11.56 52.91 -37.90
C GLY A 391 -12.26 54.18 -37.38
N SER A 392 -13.48 54.42 -37.85
CA SER A 392 -14.27 55.61 -37.52
C SER A 392 -15.24 55.36 -36.36
N GLY A 393 -14.72 55.36 -35.13
CA GLY A 393 -15.50 55.11 -33.90
C GLY A 393 -15.68 53.62 -33.55
N ARG A 394 -15.50 52.73 -34.54
CA ARG A 394 -15.42 51.27 -34.40
C ARG A 394 -14.23 50.77 -35.21
N VAL A 395 -13.66 49.62 -34.85
CA VAL A 395 -12.61 48.96 -35.64
C VAL A 395 -13.11 48.59 -37.04
N GLU A 396 -12.30 48.91 -38.05
CA GLU A 396 -12.52 48.51 -39.45
C GLU A 396 -11.35 47.67 -39.98
N ARG A 397 -10.13 47.93 -39.49
CA ARG A 397 -8.91 47.23 -39.90
C ARG A 397 -7.80 47.31 -38.86
N ILE A 398 -6.86 46.38 -38.95
CA ILE A 398 -5.65 46.32 -38.13
C ILE A 398 -4.41 46.35 -39.02
N LEU A 399 -3.49 47.28 -38.73
CA LEU A 399 -2.17 47.34 -39.34
C LEU A 399 -1.23 46.44 -38.54
N CYS A 400 -0.69 45.43 -39.21
CA CYS A 400 0.22 44.45 -38.64
C CYS A 400 1.65 44.71 -39.15
N GLU A 401 2.62 44.38 -38.32
CA GLU A 401 4.04 44.37 -38.67
C GLU A 401 4.54 42.94 -38.72
N LYS A 402 5.29 42.60 -39.78
CA LYS A 402 5.94 41.31 -39.90
C LYS A 402 7.08 41.19 -38.89
N MET A 403 7.23 39.99 -38.38
CA MET A 403 8.24 39.60 -37.40
C MET A 403 9.20 38.60 -38.03
N GLU A 404 10.37 38.46 -37.43
CA GLU A 404 11.28 37.34 -37.64
C GLU A 404 11.70 36.78 -36.29
N LEU A 405 12.17 35.52 -36.27
CA LEU A 405 12.65 34.89 -35.04
C LEU A 405 14.11 35.27 -34.79
N GLY A 406 14.37 35.93 -33.66
CA GLY A 406 15.69 36.17 -33.12
C GLY A 406 16.16 35.06 -32.18
N GLU A 407 17.03 35.43 -31.24
CA GLU A 407 17.56 34.54 -30.21
C GLU A 407 16.49 34.12 -29.18
N PRO A 408 16.63 32.94 -28.56
CA PRO A 408 15.79 32.51 -27.43
C PRO A 408 15.72 33.55 -26.30
N ASP A 409 14.51 33.81 -25.81
CA ASP A 409 14.26 34.64 -24.63
C ASP A 409 14.47 33.84 -23.33
N ALA A 410 14.20 34.47 -22.18
CA ALA A 410 14.30 33.83 -20.86
C ALA A 410 13.37 32.62 -20.66
N SER A 411 12.35 32.44 -21.53
CA SER A 411 11.50 31.24 -21.56
C SER A 411 12.03 30.15 -22.47
N GLY A 412 13.21 30.32 -23.08
CA GLY A 412 13.82 29.38 -24.03
C GLY A 412 13.24 29.45 -25.44
N ARG A 413 12.22 30.29 -25.68
CA ARG A 413 11.54 30.43 -26.98
C ARG A 413 12.14 31.58 -27.77
N ARG A 414 12.26 31.43 -29.09
CA ARG A 414 12.83 32.47 -29.96
C ARG A 414 12.06 33.79 -29.85
N SER A 415 12.80 34.88 -29.72
CA SER A 415 12.25 36.23 -29.55
C SER A 415 11.69 36.75 -30.87
N PRO A 416 10.52 37.40 -30.89
CA PRO A 416 10.01 38.04 -32.09
C PRO A 416 10.69 39.39 -32.31
N VAL A 417 11.23 39.62 -33.51
CA VAL A 417 11.93 40.86 -33.90
C VAL A 417 11.17 41.52 -35.06
N PRO A 418 10.80 42.81 -34.98
CA PRO A 418 10.09 43.49 -36.06
C PRO A 418 10.99 43.67 -37.29
N THR A 419 10.46 43.40 -38.49
CA THR A 419 11.20 43.54 -39.75
C THR A 419 11.07 44.94 -40.38
N GLY A 420 10.12 45.76 -39.91
CA GLY A 420 9.76 47.04 -40.51
C GLY A 420 8.74 46.94 -41.66
N GLU A 421 8.45 45.73 -42.17
CA GLU A 421 7.44 45.52 -43.22
C GLU A 421 6.03 45.43 -42.60
N THR A 422 5.06 46.16 -43.15
CA THR A 422 3.68 46.19 -42.63
C THR A 422 2.65 45.74 -43.65
N PHE A 423 1.55 45.15 -43.18
CA PHE A 423 0.40 44.77 -43.98
C PHE A 423 -0.90 45.01 -43.20
N VAL A 424 -2.04 45.04 -43.90
CA VAL A 424 -3.35 45.36 -43.31
C VAL A 424 -4.27 44.16 -43.36
N LEU A 425 -5.02 43.94 -42.28
CA LEU A 425 -6.13 42.98 -42.22
C LEU A 425 -7.44 43.74 -41.93
N GLU A 426 -8.47 43.48 -42.73
CA GLU A 426 -9.82 43.99 -42.46
C GLU A 426 -10.43 43.24 -41.27
N ALA A 427 -10.96 43.95 -40.29
CA ALA A 427 -11.49 43.38 -39.04
C ALA A 427 -12.67 44.19 -38.51
N ASP A 428 -13.80 43.52 -38.28
CA ASP A 428 -14.97 44.10 -37.60
C ASP A 428 -14.89 43.93 -36.07
N MET A 429 -13.98 43.07 -35.61
CA MET A 429 -13.71 42.82 -34.19
C MET A 429 -12.25 42.38 -33.99
N VAL A 430 -11.61 42.91 -32.96
CA VAL A 430 -10.25 42.51 -32.54
C VAL A 430 -10.30 42.02 -31.11
N ILE A 431 -9.77 40.80 -30.87
CA ILE A 431 -9.75 40.17 -29.55
C ILE A 431 -8.30 40.09 -29.05
N ALA A 432 -7.97 40.84 -28.01
CA ALA A 432 -6.64 40.86 -27.40
C ALA A 432 -6.47 39.73 -26.37
N ALA A 433 -5.91 38.60 -26.81
CA ALA A 433 -5.65 37.40 -25.98
C ALA A 433 -4.16 37.26 -25.62
N ILE A 434 -3.54 38.35 -25.17
CA ILE A 434 -2.08 38.45 -24.93
C ILE A 434 -1.66 38.35 -23.46
N GLY A 435 -2.57 38.01 -22.55
CA GLY A 435 -2.27 37.76 -21.14
C GLY A 435 -3.29 38.35 -20.19
N GLN A 436 -3.17 37.98 -18.92
CA GLN A 436 -4.06 38.37 -17.83
C GLN A 436 -3.27 38.97 -16.67
N GLY A 437 -3.91 39.81 -15.87
CA GLY A 437 -3.33 40.49 -14.72
C GLY A 437 -4.27 40.50 -13.52
N ILE A 438 -3.70 40.87 -12.37
CA ILE A 438 -4.38 40.89 -11.07
C ILE A 438 -5.18 42.19 -10.93
N ASP A 439 -6.36 42.08 -10.34
CA ASP A 439 -7.11 43.22 -9.81
C ASP A 439 -6.70 43.45 -8.34
N PHE A 440 -6.15 44.63 -8.05
CA PHE A 440 -5.68 45.01 -6.71
C PHE A 440 -6.74 45.77 -5.90
N THR A 441 -7.96 45.93 -6.44
CA THR A 441 -9.04 46.65 -5.77
C THR A 441 -9.31 46.06 -4.39
N GLY A 442 -9.33 46.91 -3.35
CA GLY A 442 -9.54 46.50 -1.96
C GLY A 442 -8.33 45.90 -1.25
N LEU A 443 -7.16 45.84 -1.88
CA LEU A 443 -5.92 45.35 -1.27
C LEU A 443 -4.97 46.49 -0.88
N PRO A 444 -4.24 46.38 0.24
CA PRO A 444 -3.24 47.36 0.64
C PRO A 444 -1.93 47.21 -0.17
N SER A 445 -1.25 48.33 -0.42
CA SER A 445 0.02 48.36 -1.16
C SER A 445 1.17 47.58 -0.52
N ASP A 446 1.05 47.22 0.75
CA ASP A 446 2.08 46.47 1.47
C ASP A 446 2.22 45.02 0.96
N ILE A 447 1.16 44.47 0.38
CA ILE A 447 1.11 43.08 -0.10
C ILE A 447 1.18 42.94 -1.63
N HIS A 448 1.41 44.02 -2.37
CA HIS A 448 1.62 44.00 -3.82
C HIS A 448 2.56 45.11 -4.30
N ASP A 449 3.05 45.01 -5.55
CA ASP A 449 3.85 46.07 -6.20
C ASP A 449 3.08 46.80 -7.32
N GLY A 450 1.80 46.47 -7.50
CA GLY A 450 0.93 47.02 -8.57
C GLY A 450 1.01 46.22 -9.87
N ARG A 451 1.83 45.16 -9.91
CA ARG A 451 1.89 44.18 -11.00
C ARG A 451 1.75 42.75 -10.49
N ARG A 452 2.29 42.42 -9.32
CA ARG A 452 2.27 41.11 -8.65
C ARG A 452 2.00 41.26 -7.17
N MET A 453 1.52 40.17 -6.55
CA MET A 453 1.45 40.05 -5.11
C MET A 453 2.85 39.79 -4.52
N LYS A 454 3.10 40.29 -3.31
CA LYS A 454 4.29 40.01 -2.51
C LYS A 454 3.98 38.86 -1.56
N VAL A 455 4.32 37.64 -1.98
CA VAL A 455 3.98 36.40 -1.28
C VAL A 455 5.26 35.65 -0.90
N GLY A 456 5.31 35.16 0.34
CA GLY A 456 6.37 34.27 0.83
C GLY A 456 6.30 32.88 0.21
N LYS A 457 7.34 32.07 0.45
CA LYS A 457 7.38 30.66 -0.01
C LYS A 457 6.28 29.80 0.63
N ASP A 458 5.78 30.23 1.80
CA ASP A 458 4.77 29.55 2.60
C ASP A 458 3.36 30.14 2.36
N TYR A 459 3.15 30.81 1.21
CA TYR A 459 1.89 31.48 0.80
C TYR A 459 1.47 32.68 1.67
N ASP A 460 2.25 33.03 2.68
CA ASP A 460 1.99 34.13 3.60
C ASP A 460 2.30 35.50 2.96
N THR A 461 1.68 36.54 3.49
CA THR A 461 1.96 37.93 3.13
C THR A 461 2.60 38.68 4.29
N ALA A 462 2.98 39.94 4.06
CA ALA A 462 3.43 40.83 5.13
C ALA A 462 2.34 41.09 6.20
N LEU A 463 1.07 40.78 5.92
CA LEU A 463 -0.03 40.88 6.88
C LEU A 463 -0.22 39.53 7.61
N PRO A 464 -0.09 39.48 8.95
CA PRO A 464 -0.32 38.26 9.71
C PRO A 464 -1.72 37.70 9.49
N GLY A 465 -1.79 36.38 9.26
CA GLY A 465 -3.04 35.65 9.04
C GLY A 465 -3.62 35.80 7.62
N VAL A 466 -2.95 36.50 6.70
CA VAL A 466 -3.40 36.66 5.31
C VAL A 466 -2.46 35.91 4.36
N PHE A 467 -3.05 35.01 3.58
CA PHE A 467 -2.38 34.15 2.60
C PHE A 467 -2.89 34.41 1.20
N VAL A 468 -2.10 34.11 0.17
CA VAL A 468 -2.46 34.31 -1.25
C VAL A 468 -2.14 33.06 -2.05
N CYS A 469 -3.07 32.57 -2.87
CA CYS A 469 -2.88 31.37 -3.68
C CYS A 469 -3.49 31.47 -5.09
N GLY A 470 -3.28 30.44 -5.91
CA GLY A 470 -3.75 30.35 -7.29
C GLY A 470 -3.10 31.39 -8.21
N ASP A 471 -3.78 31.72 -9.30
CA ASP A 471 -3.27 32.67 -10.31
C ASP A 471 -2.93 34.05 -9.74
N GLN A 472 -3.55 34.44 -8.61
CA GLN A 472 -3.23 35.69 -7.94
C GLN A 472 -1.81 35.68 -7.33
N GLN A 473 -1.30 34.52 -6.95
CA GLN A 473 0.07 34.32 -6.47
C GLN A 473 1.05 34.15 -7.64
N THR A 474 0.74 33.24 -8.57
CA THR A 474 1.68 32.78 -9.62
C THR A 474 1.67 33.64 -10.89
N GLY A 475 0.62 34.44 -11.09
CA GLY A 475 0.18 34.83 -12.44
C GLY A 475 -0.63 33.70 -13.11
N PRO A 476 -1.23 33.95 -14.28
CA PRO A 476 -2.11 32.98 -14.95
C PRO A 476 -1.38 31.68 -15.28
N LYS A 477 -1.91 30.56 -14.78
CA LYS A 477 -1.37 29.20 -14.92
C LYS A 477 -2.49 28.21 -15.23
N ILE A 478 -2.22 26.90 -15.10
CA ILE A 478 -3.17 25.82 -15.39
C ILE A 478 -4.04 25.50 -14.17
N ALA A 479 -5.27 25.05 -14.39
CA ALA A 479 -6.25 24.86 -13.32
C ALA A 479 -5.77 23.90 -12.20
N ILE A 480 -5.05 22.84 -12.56
CA ILE A 480 -4.47 21.89 -11.59
C ILE A 480 -3.43 22.53 -10.66
N GLU A 481 -2.68 23.53 -11.14
CA GLU A 481 -1.73 24.30 -10.31
C GLU A 481 -2.48 25.21 -9.34
N ALA A 482 -3.59 25.81 -9.77
CA ALA A 482 -4.45 26.58 -8.87
C ALA A 482 -5.03 25.71 -7.74
N ILE A 483 -5.50 24.50 -8.06
CA ILE A 483 -5.98 23.51 -7.07
C ILE A 483 -4.87 23.14 -6.08
N GLY A 484 -3.69 22.76 -6.59
CA GLY A 484 -2.54 22.46 -5.73
C GLY A 484 -2.17 23.61 -4.81
N ASN A 485 -2.11 24.85 -5.34
CA ASN A 485 -1.83 26.04 -4.54
C ASN A 485 -2.92 26.31 -3.47
N GLY A 486 -4.18 26.02 -3.77
CA GLY A 486 -5.27 26.09 -2.79
C GLY A 486 -5.06 25.14 -1.62
N HIS A 487 -4.72 23.89 -1.91
CA HIS A 487 -4.37 22.88 -0.91
C HIS A 487 -3.19 23.33 -0.03
N TRP A 488 -2.07 23.71 -0.64
CA TRP A 488 -0.87 24.09 0.13
C TRP A 488 -1.03 25.37 0.95
N ALA A 489 -1.85 26.32 0.48
CA ALA A 489 -2.19 27.49 1.26
C ALA A 489 -3.08 27.13 2.47
N ALA A 490 -4.00 26.17 2.32
CA ALA A 490 -4.79 25.64 3.42
C ALA A 490 -3.91 25.00 4.51
N ASP A 491 -2.94 24.16 4.12
CA ASP A 491 -1.98 23.57 5.07
C ASP A 491 -1.10 24.61 5.77
N SER A 492 -0.62 25.60 5.03
CA SER A 492 0.21 26.65 5.62
C SER A 492 -0.56 27.52 6.59
N LEU A 493 -1.82 27.84 6.29
CA LEU A 493 -2.72 28.55 7.20
C LEU A 493 -3.04 27.69 8.43
N ASP A 494 -3.32 26.41 8.27
CA ASP A 494 -3.55 25.48 9.38
C ASP A 494 -2.34 25.45 10.35
N HIS A 495 -1.13 25.31 9.80
CA HIS A 495 0.10 25.37 10.59
C HIS A 495 0.26 26.73 11.29
N TYR A 496 -0.06 27.85 10.62
CA TYR A 496 -0.06 29.17 11.24
C TYR A 496 -1.05 29.28 12.40
N LEU A 497 -2.28 28.78 12.24
CA LEU A 497 -3.31 28.83 13.28
C LEU A 497 -3.01 27.89 14.45
N ALA A 498 -2.26 26.82 14.22
CA ALA A 498 -1.83 25.88 15.26
C ALA A 498 -0.56 26.34 16.02
N HIS A 499 0.40 26.95 15.31
CA HIS A 499 1.76 27.18 15.84
C HIS A 499 2.23 28.64 15.81
N GLY A 500 1.42 29.56 15.25
CA GLY A 500 1.72 30.98 15.13
C GLY A 500 2.73 31.34 14.04
N LYS A 501 3.08 30.40 13.14
CA LYS A 501 4.02 30.62 12.04
C LYS A 501 3.55 29.93 10.76
N PRO A 502 3.57 30.60 9.60
CA PRO A 502 3.24 29.95 8.33
C PRO A 502 4.32 28.90 7.99
N LYS A 503 3.90 27.79 7.40
CA LYS A 503 4.80 26.75 6.92
C LYS A 503 4.10 25.87 5.90
N LYS A 504 4.58 25.87 4.66
CA LYS A 504 4.22 24.84 3.68
C LYS A 504 4.81 23.50 4.12
N PRO A 505 4.08 22.37 3.99
CA PRO A 505 4.67 21.05 4.19
C PRO A 505 5.95 20.87 3.38
N PHE A 506 7.00 20.38 4.03
CA PHE A 506 8.25 20.03 3.36
C PHE A 506 8.08 18.62 2.78
N PHE A 507 8.42 18.46 1.51
CA PHE A 507 8.40 17.17 0.85
C PHE A 507 9.81 16.79 0.44
N TYR A 508 10.14 15.52 0.55
CA TYR A 508 11.39 14.97 0.08
C TYR A 508 11.13 13.64 -0.59
N ASP A 509 11.57 13.54 -1.85
CA ASP A 509 11.44 12.35 -2.69
C ASP A 509 12.73 12.21 -3.49
N ILE A 510 13.28 11.00 -3.52
CA ILE A 510 14.38 10.64 -4.43
C ILE A 510 13.77 10.32 -5.79
N VAL A 511 14.40 10.81 -6.85
CA VAL A 511 14.01 10.57 -8.24
C VAL A 511 15.22 10.11 -9.03
N ARG A 512 15.09 8.99 -9.74
CA ARG A 512 16.09 8.50 -10.71
C ARG A 512 15.93 9.28 -12.02
N GLU A 513 17.02 9.90 -12.45
CA GLU A 513 17.13 10.63 -13.72
C GLU A 513 18.01 9.90 -14.76
N ASP A 514 18.68 8.82 -14.35
CA ASP A 514 19.66 8.04 -15.10
C ASP A 514 19.06 6.83 -15.84
N LEU A 515 17.74 6.63 -15.76
CA LEU A 515 17.06 5.49 -16.39
C LEU A 515 16.75 5.74 -17.87
N GLY A 516 16.89 4.69 -18.68
CA GLY A 516 16.64 4.68 -20.13
C GLY A 516 15.81 3.48 -20.62
N PRO A 517 15.53 3.38 -21.94
CA PRO A 517 14.77 2.28 -22.53
C PRO A 517 15.28 0.86 -22.21
N GLU A 518 16.59 0.71 -22.06
CA GLU A 518 17.27 -0.54 -21.71
C GLU A 518 16.83 -1.11 -20.36
N ASP A 519 16.57 -0.25 -19.36
CA ASP A 519 16.13 -0.67 -18.03
C ASP A 519 14.73 -1.31 -18.05
N PHE A 520 13.93 -0.97 -19.07
CA PHE A 520 12.56 -1.43 -19.24
C PHE A 520 12.38 -2.46 -20.37
N ALA A 521 13.48 -3.00 -20.92
CA ALA A 521 13.43 -3.94 -22.04
C ALA A 521 12.65 -5.24 -21.76
N HIS A 522 12.49 -5.59 -20.48
CA HIS A 522 11.72 -6.76 -20.02
C HIS A 522 10.20 -6.52 -19.98
N ILE A 523 9.74 -5.28 -20.14
CA ILE A 523 8.32 -4.91 -20.12
C ILE A 523 7.70 -5.13 -21.51
N VAL A 524 6.54 -5.78 -21.54
CA VAL A 524 5.80 -6.05 -22.78
C VAL A 524 5.19 -4.75 -23.34
N ARG A 525 5.42 -4.51 -24.63
CA ARG A 525 4.83 -3.37 -25.37
C ARG A 525 3.32 -3.50 -25.49
N SER A 526 2.63 -2.36 -25.46
CA SER A 526 1.18 -2.27 -25.63
C SER A 526 0.79 -1.00 -26.39
N VAL A 527 -0.41 -0.98 -26.98
CA VAL A 527 -0.90 0.18 -27.73
C VAL A 527 -1.65 1.12 -26.78
N GLN A 528 -1.42 2.42 -26.91
CA GLN A 528 -2.20 3.45 -26.20
C GLN A 528 -3.62 3.50 -26.73
N GLU A 529 -4.60 3.62 -25.84
CA GLU A 529 -5.99 3.86 -26.25
C GLU A 529 -6.18 5.32 -26.67
N GLU A 530 -6.89 5.53 -27.77
CA GLU A 530 -7.13 6.86 -28.33
C GLU A 530 -8.58 7.31 -28.10
N VAL A 531 -8.74 8.60 -27.78
CA VAL A 531 -10.06 9.23 -27.73
C VAL A 531 -10.57 9.41 -29.17
N PRO A 532 -11.84 9.07 -29.46
CA PRO A 532 -12.40 9.26 -30.79
C PRO A 532 -12.31 10.72 -31.26
N HIS A 533 -11.63 10.93 -32.39
CA HIS A 533 -11.52 12.25 -33.01
C HIS A 533 -12.83 12.64 -33.72
N VAL A 534 -13.32 13.86 -33.47
CA VAL A 534 -14.51 14.41 -34.10
C VAL A 534 -14.12 15.47 -35.13
N PRO A 535 -14.45 15.31 -36.43
CA PRO A 535 -14.08 16.27 -37.46
C PRO A 535 -14.63 17.69 -37.20
N GLY A 536 -13.86 18.72 -37.57
CA GLY A 536 -14.20 20.13 -37.36
C GLY A 536 -15.60 20.56 -37.84
N GLU A 537 -16.04 20.11 -39.02
CA GLU A 537 -17.38 20.41 -39.53
C GLU A 537 -18.51 19.91 -38.62
N THR A 538 -18.30 18.76 -37.95
CA THR A 538 -19.26 18.20 -36.99
C THR A 538 -19.23 18.99 -35.69
N ARG A 539 -18.03 19.34 -35.20
CA ARG A 539 -17.85 20.17 -34.00
C ARG A 539 -18.55 21.53 -34.13
N LEU A 540 -18.48 22.17 -35.30
CA LEU A 540 -19.17 23.44 -35.56
C LEU A 540 -20.70 23.34 -35.53
N LYS A 541 -21.28 22.18 -35.90
CA LYS A 541 -22.74 21.95 -35.84
C LYS A 541 -23.25 21.79 -34.40
N MET A 542 -22.39 21.31 -33.51
CA MET A 542 -22.69 21.11 -32.09
C MET A 542 -22.61 22.41 -31.27
N LYS A 543 -22.31 23.56 -31.91
CA LYS A 543 -22.13 24.87 -31.25
C LYS A 543 -21.29 24.78 -29.98
N PHE A 544 -21.92 24.79 -28.80
CA PHE A 544 -21.27 24.77 -27.49
C PHE A 544 -21.48 23.45 -26.72
N ASP A 545 -22.08 22.44 -27.34
CA ASP A 545 -22.17 21.10 -26.76
C ASP A 545 -20.79 20.44 -26.72
N GLU A 546 -20.54 19.63 -25.69
CA GLU A 546 -19.33 18.82 -25.57
C GLU A 546 -19.29 17.78 -26.70
N TYR A 547 -18.17 17.70 -27.41
CA TYR A 547 -17.98 16.75 -28.51
C TYR A 547 -16.99 15.62 -28.19
N SER A 548 -16.07 15.84 -27.25
CA SER A 548 -15.13 14.81 -26.82
C SER A 548 -15.80 13.93 -25.78
N VAL A 549 -15.86 12.61 -25.99
CA VAL A 549 -16.51 11.65 -25.08
C VAL A 549 -15.53 10.90 -24.16
N GLY A 550 -14.23 11.16 -24.28
CA GLY A 550 -13.20 10.46 -23.50
C GLY A 550 -13.02 8.99 -23.91
N LEU A 551 -12.42 8.19 -23.01
CA LEU A 551 -12.27 6.74 -23.17
C LEU A 551 -13.51 6.00 -22.64
N SER A 552 -13.87 4.87 -23.27
CA SER A 552 -14.84 3.94 -22.67
C SER A 552 -14.28 3.27 -21.41
N GLU A 553 -15.12 2.55 -20.66
CA GLU A 553 -14.68 1.76 -19.51
C GLU A 553 -13.66 0.69 -19.92
N GLU A 554 -13.92 -0.05 -20.99
CA GLU A 554 -13.02 -1.10 -21.49
C GLU A 554 -11.69 -0.52 -21.99
N GLN A 555 -11.73 0.64 -22.65
CA GLN A 555 -10.51 1.36 -23.04
C GLN A 555 -9.73 1.83 -21.81
N THR A 556 -10.42 2.41 -20.82
CA THR A 556 -9.81 2.87 -19.57
C THR A 556 -9.13 1.72 -18.83
N LEU A 557 -9.77 0.55 -18.74
CA LEU A 557 -9.19 -0.65 -18.12
C LEU A 557 -7.93 -1.09 -18.87
N ARG A 558 -7.96 -1.16 -20.20
CA ARG A 558 -6.79 -1.56 -21.00
C ARG A 558 -5.64 -0.56 -20.88
N ASP A 559 -5.92 0.74 -20.96
CA ASP A 559 -4.89 1.77 -20.91
C ASP A 559 -4.29 1.93 -19.50
N ALA A 560 -5.13 1.89 -18.45
CA ALA A 560 -4.65 1.91 -17.07
C ALA A 560 -3.74 0.70 -16.75
N ASN A 561 -4.01 -0.46 -17.36
CA ASN A 561 -3.17 -1.67 -17.24
C ASN A 561 -1.80 -1.55 -17.95
N ARG A 562 -1.51 -0.40 -18.59
CA ARG A 562 -0.18 -0.09 -19.11
C ARG A 562 0.73 0.55 -18.04
N CYS A 563 0.20 0.97 -16.90
CA CYS A 563 1.01 1.54 -15.82
C CYS A 563 2.07 0.52 -15.33
N MET A 564 3.32 0.97 -15.16
CA MET A 564 4.47 0.13 -14.76
C MET A 564 4.81 0.22 -13.26
N GLU A 565 4.02 0.94 -12.47
CA GLU A 565 4.20 1.05 -11.00
C GLU A 565 5.59 1.55 -10.56
N CYS A 566 6.14 2.55 -11.25
CA CYS A 566 7.53 2.99 -11.08
C CYS A 566 7.86 3.70 -9.74
N GLY A 567 6.88 4.01 -8.89
CA GLY A 567 7.09 4.57 -7.56
C GLY A 567 7.38 3.51 -6.49
N CYS A 568 8.01 3.90 -5.36
CA CYS A 568 8.33 2.96 -4.30
C CYS A 568 7.05 2.41 -3.64
N PRO A 569 6.90 1.08 -3.57
CA PRO A 569 5.82 0.42 -2.84
C PRO A 569 5.72 0.75 -1.34
N ASP A 570 6.80 1.29 -0.73
CA ASP A 570 6.97 1.54 0.70
C ASP A 570 6.91 3.03 1.07
N VAL A 571 6.63 3.94 0.13
CA VAL A 571 6.84 5.40 0.33
C VAL A 571 6.01 6.04 1.47
N PHE A 572 4.92 5.39 1.92
CA PHE A 572 4.13 5.85 3.08
C PHE A 572 4.57 5.25 4.41
N GLU A 573 5.31 4.14 4.42
CA GLU A 573 5.82 3.49 5.64
C GLU A 573 7.36 3.64 5.80
N CYS A 574 8.03 4.19 4.77
CA CYS A 574 9.47 4.38 4.74
C CYS A 574 9.91 5.42 5.79
N LYS A 575 10.46 4.93 6.90
CA LYS A 575 10.98 5.75 8.00
C LYS A 575 12.12 6.67 7.59
N LEU A 576 12.92 6.29 6.58
CA LEU A 576 13.97 7.17 6.07
C LEU A 576 13.37 8.42 5.45
N ARG A 577 12.32 8.27 4.63
CA ARG A 577 11.62 9.39 4.00
C ARG A 577 10.86 10.23 5.02
N GLU A 578 10.19 9.59 5.97
CA GLU A 578 9.52 10.27 7.09
C GLU A 578 10.50 11.17 7.87
N TYR A 579 11.66 10.63 8.27
CA TYR A 579 12.67 11.38 9.00
C TYR A 579 13.38 12.42 8.12
N ALA A 580 13.56 12.15 6.83
CA ALA A 580 14.06 13.11 5.86
C ALA A 580 13.16 14.35 5.78
N ILE A 581 11.84 14.12 5.73
CA ILE A 581 10.83 15.17 5.74
C ILE A 581 10.85 15.93 7.07
N THR A 582 10.78 15.20 8.18
CA THR A 582 10.74 15.76 9.55
C THR A 582 11.94 16.64 9.86
N HIS A 583 13.12 16.25 9.38
CA HIS A 583 14.37 16.98 9.62
C HIS A 583 14.77 17.95 8.50
N GLU A 584 13.97 18.09 7.44
CA GLU A 584 14.24 18.98 6.30
C GLU A 584 15.66 18.77 5.73
N VAL A 585 15.92 17.56 5.26
CA VAL A 585 17.25 17.15 4.74
C VAL A 585 17.51 17.69 3.33
N HIS A 586 18.78 17.97 3.02
CA HIS A 586 19.24 18.42 1.70
C HIS A 586 20.49 17.64 1.28
N PRO A 587 20.34 16.42 0.76
CA PRO A 587 21.44 15.48 0.54
C PRO A 587 22.36 15.87 -0.61
N GLU A 588 21.96 16.81 -1.48
CA GLU A 588 22.77 17.26 -2.64
C GLU A 588 24.13 17.83 -2.20
N LYS A 589 24.25 18.21 -0.92
CA LYS A 589 25.49 18.68 -0.29
C LYS A 589 26.58 17.61 -0.16
N LEU A 590 26.22 16.33 -0.19
CA LEU A 590 27.10 15.19 0.13
C LEU A 590 27.11 14.12 -0.97
N ALA A 591 26.74 14.48 -2.20
CA ALA A 591 26.69 13.56 -3.33
C ALA A 591 28.03 12.80 -3.52
N GLY A 592 27.94 11.48 -3.68
CA GLY A 592 29.08 10.57 -3.88
C GLY A 592 28.86 9.61 -5.05
N GLU A 593 29.84 8.75 -5.32
CA GLU A 593 29.72 7.70 -6.34
C GLU A 593 28.72 6.63 -5.87
N HIS A 594 27.71 6.37 -6.69
CA HIS A 594 26.76 5.29 -6.46
C HIS A 594 27.37 3.96 -6.94
N ILE A 595 27.29 2.94 -6.10
CA ILE A 595 27.72 1.59 -6.46
C ILE A 595 26.47 0.82 -6.84
N GLU A 596 26.45 0.30 -8.07
CA GLU A 596 25.38 -0.57 -8.55
C GLU A 596 25.22 -1.78 -7.63
N LYS A 597 24.03 -1.94 -7.06
CA LYS A 597 23.73 -3.03 -6.13
C LYS A 597 22.94 -4.12 -6.86
N ILE A 598 23.29 -5.38 -6.59
CA ILE A 598 22.72 -6.53 -7.28
C ILE A 598 21.25 -6.71 -6.90
N GLU A 599 20.35 -6.67 -7.88
CA GLU A 599 18.99 -7.16 -7.73
C GLU A 599 18.98 -8.68 -7.93
N ASP A 600 18.29 -9.39 -7.04
CA ASP A 600 18.14 -10.84 -7.08
C ASP A 600 16.67 -11.17 -6.84
N ALA A 601 16.08 -11.87 -7.80
CA ALA A 601 14.68 -12.22 -7.80
C ALA A 601 14.48 -13.57 -7.11
N ASN A 602 13.54 -13.60 -6.16
CA ASN A 602 13.04 -14.84 -5.58
C ASN A 602 11.50 -14.85 -5.64
N PRO A 603 10.84 -15.99 -5.42
CA PRO A 603 9.39 -16.10 -5.58
C PRO A 603 8.56 -15.21 -4.64
N TYR A 604 9.08 -14.82 -3.47
CA TYR A 604 8.26 -14.24 -2.40
C TYR A 604 8.42 -12.73 -2.20
N TYR A 605 9.61 -12.17 -2.43
CA TYR A 605 9.90 -10.75 -2.22
C TYR A 605 11.01 -10.21 -3.12
N ALA A 606 10.92 -8.94 -3.48
CA ALA A 606 11.91 -8.23 -4.27
C ALA A 606 13.02 -7.67 -3.38
N ARG A 607 14.26 -7.71 -3.88
CA ARG A 607 15.45 -7.15 -3.25
C ARG A 607 15.97 -5.99 -4.09
N ASN A 608 15.43 -4.81 -3.88
CA ASN A 608 15.92 -3.59 -4.52
C ASN A 608 16.96 -2.95 -3.60
N LEU A 609 18.23 -3.25 -3.87
CA LEU A 609 19.32 -2.83 -3.01
C LEU A 609 19.65 -1.34 -3.18
N ASP A 610 19.22 -0.69 -4.26
CA ASP A 610 19.32 0.77 -4.46
C ASP A 610 18.63 1.58 -3.35
N LYS A 611 17.70 0.96 -2.62
CA LYS A 611 17.03 1.54 -1.44
C LYS A 611 17.73 1.19 -0.12
N CYS A 612 18.71 0.29 -0.12
CA CYS A 612 19.34 -0.21 1.11
C CYS A 612 20.30 0.82 1.72
N ILE A 613 20.02 1.20 2.97
CA ILE A 613 20.86 2.09 3.79
C ILE A 613 21.83 1.35 4.73
N LEU A 614 22.07 0.05 4.50
CA LEU A 614 22.98 -0.79 5.29
C LEU A 614 22.69 -0.80 6.81
N CYS A 615 21.43 -0.70 7.22
CA CYS A 615 21.05 -0.61 8.64
C CYS A 615 21.23 -1.91 9.45
N ALA A 616 21.61 -3.01 8.79
CA ALA A 616 21.81 -4.34 9.36
C ALA A 616 20.59 -5.01 10.03
N LYS A 617 19.40 -4.42 9.98
CA LYS A 617 18.20 -4.99 10.62
C LYS A 617 17.85 -6.36 10.05
N CYS A 618 17.79 -6.49 8.73
CA CYS A 618 17.45 -7.74 8.06
C CYS A 618 18.45 -8.86 8.39
N VAL A 619 19.75 -8.57 8.40
CA VAL A 619 20.83 -9.52 8.75
C VAL A 619 20.69 -9.99 10.20
N ARG A 620 20.57 -9.04 11.14
CA ARG A 620 20.43 -9.34 12.57
C ARG A 620 19.14 -10.08 12.87
N ALA A 621 18.03 -9.70 12.25
CA ALA A 621 16.76 -10.41 12.40
C ALA A 621 16.85 -11.85 11.84
N CYS A 622 17.51 -12.04 10.71
CA CYS A 622 17.71 -13.37 10.12
C CYS A 622 18.58 -14.28 10.99
N ASP A 623 19.59 -13.74 11.69
CA ASP A 623 20.50 -14.49 12.55
C ASP A 623 20.00 -14.67 13.99
N GLU A 624 19.61 -13.57 14.65
CA GLU A 624 19.34 -13.53 16.09
C GLU A 624 17.90 -13.97 16.41
N VAL A 625 16.94 -13.62 15.56
CA VAL A 625 15.51 -13.94 15.78
C VAL A 625 15.14 -15.19 15.01
N ALA A 626 15.37 -15.21 13.70
CA ALA A 626 15.00 -16.35 12.85
C ALA A 626 16.00 -17.52 12.88
N GLY A 627 17.26 -17.32 13.29
CA GLY A 627 18.23 -18.42 13.45
C GLY A 627 18.77 -19.04 12.14
N PHE A 628 18.47 -18.45 10.98
CA PHE A 628 18.93 -18.95 9.67
C PHE A 628 20.23 -18.28 9.23
N HIS A 629 20.38 -16.97 9.47
CA HIS A 629 21.49 -16.14 9.00
C HIS A 629 21.70 -16.19 7.47
N ALA A 630 20.66 -16.47 6.69
CA ALA A 630 20.78 -16.70 5.25
C ALA A 630 21.34 -15.51 4.45
N ILE A 631 21.29 -14.30 5.01
CA ILE A 631 21.79 -13.06 4.42
C ILE A 631 22.81 -12.40 5.35
N ASP A 632 23.83 -11.77 4.77
CA ASP A 632 24.84 -10.97 5.49
C ASP A 632 25.37 -9.84 4.59
N PHE A 633 26.16 -8.94 5.15
CA PHE A 633 26.94 -7.98 4.37
C PHE A 633 28.25 -8.60 3.91
N ALA A 634 28.56 -8.38 2.64
CA ALA A 634 29.88 -8.64 2.10
C ALA A 634 30.58 -7.34 1.71
N LYS A 635 31.88 -7.46 1.38
CA LYS A 635 32.80 -6.33 1.12
C LYS A 635 32.90 -5.39 2.35
N ARG A 636 33.55 -4.22 2.20
CA ARG A 636 33.77 -3.25 3.28
C ARG A 636 33.77 -1.82 2.73
N GLY A 637 33.48 -0.85 3.60
CA GLY A 637 33.49 0.56 3.22
C GLY A 637 32.34 0.88 2.26
N PHE A 638 32.61 1.68 1.24
CA PHE A 638 31.60 2.08 0.25
C PHE A 638 31.05 0.89 -0.55
N GLU A 639 31.85 -0.15 -0.77
CA GLU A 639 31.42 -1.33 -1.53
C GLU A 639 30.52 -2.30 -0.74
N SER A 640 30.17 -1.98 0.51
CA SER A 640 29.40 -2.90 1.36
C SER A 640 28.02 -3.18 0.75
N VAL A 641 27.67 -4.46 0.60
CA VAL A 641 26.42 -4.87 -0.05
C VAL A 641 25.76 -6.04 0.67
N LEU A 642 24.43 -6.04 0.72
CA LEU A 642 23.65 -7.16 1.26
C LEU A 642 23.65 -8.32 0.27
N THR A 643 24.11 -9.49 0.68
CA THR A 643 24.19 -10.69 -0.17
C THR A 643 23.69 -11.91 0.59
N PRO A 644 23.18 -12.94 -0.10
CA PRO A 644 23.02 -14.25 0.52
C PRO A 644 24.39 -14.79 0.94
N GLN A 645 24.41 -15.71 1.91
CA GLN A 645 25.67 -16.30 2.36
C GLN A 645 26.50 -16.85 1.18
N PHE A 646 27.80 -16.54 1.20
CA PHE A 646 28.77 -16.98 0.18
C PHE A 646 28.45 -16.56 -1.26
N TYR A 647 27.68 -15.47 -1.47
CA TYR A 647 27.27 -15.00 -2.80
C TYR A 647 26.51 -16.06 -3.62
N ARG A 648 25.79 -16.95 -2.92
CA ARG A 648 24.87 -17.90 -3.56
C ARG A 648 23.57 -17.22 -3.93
N ASP A 649 22.79 -17.87 -4.79
CA ASP A 649 21.39 -17.50 -4.99
C ASP A 649 20.59 -17.77 -3.71
N MET A 650 19.49 -17.05 -3.51
CA MET A 650 18.68 -17.25 -2.30
C MET A 650 18.12 -18.67 -2.18
N GLU A 651 17.82 -19.33 -3.30
CA GLU A 651 17.35 -20.72 -3.34
C GLU A 651 18.42 -21.71 -2.81
N ASP A 652 19.70 -21.39 -2.97
CA ASP A 652 20.84 -22.21 -2.53
C ASP A 652 21.37 -21.83 -1.13
N SER A 653 20.70 -20.89 -0.47
CA SER A 653 21.02 -20.41 0.87
C SER A 653 20.30 -21.21 1.98
N ASP A 654 20.51 -20.84 3.24
CA ASP A 654 19.74 -21.37 4.38
C ASP A 654 18.38 -20.65 4.56
N CYS A 655 17.94 -19.84 3.60
CA CYS A 655 16.69 -19.08 3.67
C CYS A 655 15.47 -20.01 3.57
N THR A 656 14.53 -19.86 4.49
CA THR A 656 13.23 -20.56 4.46
C THR A 656 12.08 -19.64 4.10
N PHE A 657 12.37 -18.44 3.61
CA PHE A 657 11.38 -17.42 3.25
C PHE A 657 10.38 -17.10 4.38
N CYS A 658 10.85 -16.95 5.62
CA CYS A 658 9.99 -16.56 6.75
C CYS A 658 9.45 -15.11 6.67
N GLY A 659 10.06 -14.27 5.82
CA GLY A 659 9.69 -12.87 5.61
C GLY A 659 10.00 -11.94 6.79
N LEU A 660 10.73 -12.38 7.81
CA LEU A 660 11.12 -11.48 8.89
C LEU A 660 12.00 -10.31 8.39
N CYS A 661 12.82 -10.55 7.36
CA CYS A 661 13.67 -9.54 6.75
C CYS A 661 12.89 -8.43 6.02
N THR A 662 11.72 -8.75 5.43
CA THR A 662 10.84 -7.76 4.79
C THR A 662 10.12 -6.95 5.86
N GLN A 663 9.58 -7.61 6.91
CA GLN A 663 8.91 -6.94 8.03
C GLN A 663 9.80 -5.91 8.78
N VAL A 664 11.10 -6.18 8.94
CA VAL A 664 12.01 -5.28 9.67
C VAL A 664 12.68 -4.22 8.78
N CYS A 665 12.46 -4.25 7.45
CA CYS A 665 13.12 -3.34 6.52
C CYS A 665 12.52 -1.93 6.64
N PRO A 666 13.29 -0.88 7.01
CA PRO A 666 12.74 0.45 7.29
C PRO A 666 12.66 1.37 6.06
N VAL A 667 13.01 0.87 4.87
CA VAL A 667 13.26 1.68 3.66
C VAL A 667 12.76 1.03 2.37
N GLY A 668 12.01 -0.07 2.47
CA GLY A 668 11.50 -0.74 1.28
C GLY A 668 12.57 -1.35 0.36
N ALA A 669 13.75 -1.67 0.87
CA ALA A 669 14.77 -2.41 0.11
C ALA A 669 14.42 -3.91 -0.04
N LEU A 670 13.58 -4.42 0.85
CA LEU A 670 13.10 -5.80 0.87
C LEU A 670 11.57 -5.72 1.00
N ILE A 671 10.84 -6.01 -0.08
CA ILE A 671 9.38 -5.85 -0.13
C ILE A 671 8.76 -7.10 -0.73
N GLU A 672 7.70 -7.60 -0.11
CA GLU A 672 6.94 -8.75 -0.61
C GLU A 672 6.47 -8.54 -2.06
N ASN A 673 6.63 -9.57 -2.91
CA ASN A 673 6.09 -9.58 -4.27
C ASN A 673 4.56 -9.50 -4.17
N ARG A 674 3.89 -8.74 -5.01
CA ARG A 674 2.44 -8.52 -4.88
C ARG A 674 1.67 -9.31 -5.92
N VAL A 675 0.43 -9.66 -5.58
CA VAL A 675 -0.47 -10.41 -6.48
C VAL A 675 -1.26 -9.45 -7.37
N ASP A 676 -1.64 -8.29 -6.85
CA ASP A 676 -2.41 -7.26 -7.56
C ASP A 676 -1.64 -5.94 -7.64
N ARG A 677 -2.06 -5.09 -8.59
CA ARG A 677 -1.60 -3.70 -8.75
C ARG A 677 -1.83 -2.89 -7.47
N TRP A 678 -0.85 -2.09 -7.08
CA TRP A 678 -0.84 -1.36 -5.83
C TRP A 678 -1.62 -0.03 -5.87
N PRO A 679 -2.70 0.13 -5.10
CA PRO A 679 -3.54 1.34 -5.04
C PRO A 679 -2.99 2.44 -4.16
N HIS A 680 -2.16 2.06 -3.19
CA HIS A 680 -1.39 3.00 -2.40
C HIS A 680 -2.24 3.92 -1.50
N LEU A 681 -2.72 3.40 -0.36
CA LEU A 681 -3.37 4.18 0.71
C LEU A 681 -2.49 4.29 1.97
N GLU A 682 -2.65 5.38 2.72
CA GLU A 682 -1.65 5.86 3.70
C GLU A 682 -1.55 5.06 5.01
N GLU A 683 -2.53 4.20 5.35
CA GLU A 683 -2.42 3.27 6.49
C GLU A 683 -3.28 2.01 6.27
N PRO A 684 -2.73 0.79 6.35
CA PRO A 684 -3.53 -0.42 6.30
C PRO A 684 -4.40 -0.57 7.56
N GLU A 685 -5.58 -1.16 7.40
CA GLU A 685 -6.34 -1.69 8.54
C GLU A 685 -5.69 -3.01 8.98
N ILE A 686 -5.50 -3.22 10.29
CA ILE A 686 -4.86 -4.43 10.80
C ILE A 686 -5.90 -5.32 11.47
N VAL A 687 -6.02 -6.56 10.99
CA VAL A 687 -6.80 -7.62 11.65
C VAL A 687 -5.89 -8.73 12.16
N LYS A 688 -5.88 -8.95 13.47
CA LYS A 688 -5.19 -10.08 14.10
C LYS A 688 -5.98 -11.38 13.89
N THR A 689 -5.32 -12.45 13.45
CA THR A 689 -5.91 -13.78 13.23
C THR A 689 -4.91 -14.91 13.55
N THR A 690 -5.35 -16.17 13.47
CA THR A 690 -4.53 -17.35 13.74
C THR A 690 -4.31 -18.18 12.47
N CYS A 691 -3.05 -18.54 12.19
CA CYS A 691 -2.70 -19.47 11.12
C CYS A 691 -3.21 -20.90 11.42
N LEU A 692 -3.98 -21.50 10.51
CA LEU A 692 -4.53 -22.86 10.67
C LEU A 692 -3.69 -23.98 10.03
N LEU A 693 -2.52 -23.64 9.47
CA LEU A 693 -1.75 -24.57 8.63
C LEU A 693 -0.93 -25.60 9.43
N CYS A 694 -0.65 -25.35 10.72
CA CYS A 694 0.04 -26.30 11.60
C CYS A 694 -0.25 -25.97 13.09
N PRO A 695 -0.06 -26.92 14.03
CA PRO A 695 -0.43 -26.73 15.43
C PRO A 695 0.27 -25.59 16.17
N ALA A 696 1.33 -24.99 15.61
CA ALA A 696 1.95 -23.82 16.20
C ALA A 696 0.95 -22.65 16.36
N GLY A 697 -0.03 -22.53 15.46
CA GLY A 697 -1.08 -21.52 15.56
C GLY A 697 -0.52 -20.10 15.66
N CYS A 698 0.38 -19.73 14.74
CA CYS A 698 1.02 -18.41 14.75
C CYS A 698 -0.06 -17.31 14.71
N GLU A 699 0.07 -16.30 15.57
CA GLU A 699 -0.71 -15.07 15.44
C GLU A 699 -0.19 -14.29 14.23
N LEU A 700 -1.11 -13.83 13.39
CA LEU A 700 -0.84 -13.11 12.15
C LEU A 700 -1.58 -11.78 12.17
N GLU A 701 -0.93 -10.74 11.64
CA GLU A 701 -1.53 -9.44 11.39
C GLU A 701 -1.80 -9.28 9.89
N LEU A 702 -3.07 -9.38 9.51
CA LEU A 702 -3.50 -9.10 8.15
C LEU A 702 -3.47 -7.58 7.96
N ASN A 703 -2.55 -7.09 7.15
CA ASN A 703 -2.48 -5.68 6.77
C ASN A 703 -3.40 -5.53 5.55
N LEU A 704 -4.56 -4.93 5.77
CA LEU A 704 -5.64 -4.83 4.80
C LEU A 704 -5.60 -3.47 4.15
N ASP A 705 -5.84 -3.45 2.85
CA ASP A 705 -5.96 -2.18 2.15
C ASP A 705 -7.36 -1.57 2.39
N ARG A 706 -7.40 -0.34 2.91
CA ARG A 706 -8.65 0.34 3.27
C ARG A 706 -9.53 0.50 2.03
N GLY A 707 -10.75 -0.01 2.09
CA GLY A 707 -11.72 0.09 0.99
C GLY A 707 -11.65 -1.03 -0.06
N ARG A 708 -10.62 -1.91 -0.03
CA ARG A 708 -10.53 -3.02 -0.98
C ARG A 708 -10.98 -4.37 -0.45
N SER A 709 -11.07 -4.50 0.87
CA SER A 709 -11.23 -5.80 1.48
C SER A 709 -10.21 -6.80 0.89
N GLN A 710 -8.92 -6.47 0.93
CA GLN A 710 -7.83 -7.28 0.38
C GLN A 710 -6.63 -7.29 1.34
N VAL A 711 -5.97 -8.44 1.50
CA VAL A 711 -4.72 -8.56 2.27
C VAL A 711 -3.56 -8.02 1.42
N ALA A 712 -3.00 -6.89 1.84
CA ALA A 712 -1.82 -6.28 1.22
C ALA A 712 -0.53 -7.03 1.60
N ARG A 713 -0.40 -7.40 2.88
CA ARG A 713 0.68 -8.25 3.40
C ARG A 713 0.27 -8.86 4.75
N VAL A 714 1.08 -9.80 5.23
CA VAL A 714 0.91 -10.40 6.56
C VAL A 714 2.13 -10.09 7.42
N THR A 715 1.93 -9.38 8.53
CA THR A 715 2.95 -9.13 9.57
C THR A 715 2.71 -9.99 10.79
N THR A 716 3.59 -9.90 11.79
CA THR A 716 3.40 -10.50 13.11
C THR A 716 3.84 -9.53 14.20
N ASP A 717 3.15 -9.56 15.34
CA ASP A 717 3.52 -8.79 16.51
C ASP A 717 4.58 -9.55 17.33
N LEU A 718 5.82 -9.04 17.33
CA LEU A 718 6.93 -9.63 18.09
C LEU A 718 6.89 -9.30 19.59
N ASP A 719 6.05 -8.36 20.00
CA ASP A 719 5.86 -7.93 21.39
C ASP A 719 4.65 -8.60 22.05
N ASP A 720 3.79 -9.31 21.30
CA ASP A 720 2.59 -9.93 21.85
C ASP A 720 2.95 -11.12 22.77
N PRO A 721 2.74 -11.01 24.10
CA PRO A 721 3.05 -12.08 25.04
C PRO A 721 2.05 -13.24 24.93
N GLU A 722 0.90 -13.00 24.32
CA GLU A 722 -0.14 -13.99 24.07
C GLU A 722 0.05 -14.67 22.71
N ALA A 723 0.96 -14.24 21.83
CA ALA A 723 1.21 -14.98 20.60
C ALA A 723 1.83 -16.37 20.93
N PRO A 724 1.23 -17.50 20.50
CA PRO A 724 1.75 -18.84 20.80
C PRO A 724 3.22 -19.01 20.38
N THR A 725 3.59 -18.40 19.26
CA THR A 725 4.94 -18.43 18.69
C THR A 725 5.79 -17.20 19.02
N GLY A 726 5.39 -16.35 19.97
CA GLY A 726 6.10 -15.12 20.32
C GLY A 726 6.37 -14.22 19.10
N GLY A 727 5.35 -14.08 18.24
CA GLY A 727 5.43 -13.32 16.99
C GLY A 727 6.25 -13.96 15.85
N SER A 728 6.79 -15.17 16.02
CA SER A 728 7.49 -15.87 14.93
C SER A 728 6.50 -16.47 13.94
N CYS A 729 6.76 -16.33 12.64
CA CYS A 729 5.97 -16.92 11.57
C CYS A 729 6.86 -17.50 10.46
N CYS A 730 6.39 -18.56 9.80
CA CYS A 730 7.07 -19.19 8.67
C CYS A 730 6.53 -18.70 7.32
N VAL A 731 7.10 -19.19 6.22
CA VAL A 731 6.65 -18.92 4.84
C VAL A 731 5.15 -19.18 4.64
N LYS A 732 4.62 -20.25 5.24
CA LYS A 732 3.21 -20.66 5.09
C LYS A 732 2.25 -19.61 5.65
N GLY A 733 2.52 -19.09 6.85
CA GLY A 733 1.70 -18.01 7.43
C GLY A 733 1.95 -16.65 6.78
N ARG A 734 3.20 -16.38 6.37
CA ARG A 734 3.61 -15.08 5.81
C ARG A 734 3.07 -14.84 4.40
N TYR A 735 3.11 -15.88 3.57
CA TYR A 735 2.85 -15.77 2.12
C TYR A 735 1.72 -16.67 1.63
N GLY A 736 1.17 -17.56 2.47
CA GLY A 736 0.13 -18.50 2.06
C GLY A 736 -1.17 -17.84 1.57
N PHE A 737 -1.40 -16.56 1.88
CA PHE A 737 -2.53 -15.81 1.33
C PHE A 737 -2.41 -15.58 -0.19
N LYS A 738 -1.20 -15.59 -0.75
CA LYS A 738 -0.96 -15.35 -2.18
C LYS A 738 -1.36 -16.55 -3.04
N GLU A 739 -1.09 -17.76 -2.57
CA GLU A 739 -1.53 -19.00 -3.23
C GLU A 739 -3.05 -19.00 -3.39
N VAL A 740 -3.78 -18.57 -2.36
CA VAL A 740 -5.24 -18.46 -2.41
C VAL A 740 -5.73 -17.35 -3.37
N ALA A 741 -4.98 -16.26 -3.50
CA ALA A 741 -5.35 -15.15 -4.38
C ALA A 741 -5.06 -15.42 -5.87
N LEU A 742 -4.05 -16.23 -6.18
CA LEU A 742 -3.54 -16.47 -7.55
C LEU A 742 -4.37 -17.47 -8.36
N ASP A 743 -5.12 -18.37 -7.72
CA ASP A 743 -5.70 -19.51 -8.45
C ASP A 743 -6.88 -19.16 -9.36
N GLY A 744 -7.54 -18.00 -9.19
CA GLY A 744 -8.44 -17.37 -10.19
C GLY A 744 -9.67 -18.15 -10.69
N ASN A 745 -9.71 -19.48 -10.49
CA ASN A 745 -10.66 -20.49 -10.96
C ASN A 745 -11.12 -21.29 -9.74
N PHE A 746 -11.74 -20.60 -8.79
CA PHE A 746 -12.19 -21.19 -7.53
C PHE A 746 -13.72 -21.32 -7.55
N ASP A 747 -14.23 -21.90 -8.64
CA ASP A 747 -15.67 -22.08 -8.88
C ASP A 747 -16.18 -23.39 -8.29
N HIS A 748 -17.45 -23.41 -7.93
CA HIS A 748 -18.11 -24.64 -7.52
C HIS A 748 -18.29 -25.53 -8.75
N ALA A 749 -18.10 -26.83 -8.61
CA ALA A 749 -18.22 -27.74 -9.75
C ALA A 749 -18.94 -29.03 -9.40
N VAL A 750 -19.70 -29.55 -10.37
CA VAL A 750 -20.34 -30.86 -10.30
C VAL A 750 -19.95 -31.65 -11.54
N LYS A 751 -19.37 -32.83 -11.35
CA LYS A 751 -18.81 -33.70 -12.41
C LYS A 751 -17.86 -32.95 -13.36
N GLY A 752 -17.04 -32.06 -12.79
CA GLY A 752 -16.07 -31.24 -13.51
C GLY A 752 -16.65 -30.04 -14.29
N ALA A 753 -17.96 -29.79 -14.22
CA ALA A 753 -18.59 -28.62 -14.82
C ALA A 753 -18.83 -27.53 -13.75
N PRO A 754 -18.46 -26.25 -14.00
CA PRO A 754 -18.79 -25.15 -13.10
C PRO A 754 -20.31 -24.99 -12.92
N VAL A 755 -20.77 -24.76 -11.69
CA VAL A 755 -22.19 -24.59 -11.35
C VAL A 755 -22.40 -23.49 -10.30
N GLU A 756 -23.64 -23.02 -10.15
CA GLU A 756 -24.01 -22.08 -9.09
C GLU A 756 -23.96 -22.74 -7.70
N PRO A 757 -23.73 -21.98 -6.61
CA PRO A 757 -23.59 -22.54 -5.26
C PRO A 757 -24.77 -23.42 -4.81
N GLY A 758 -26.00 -23.04 -5.14
CA GLY A 758 -27.19 -23.82 -4.79
C GLY A 758 -27.23 -25.21 -5.46
N GLU A 759 -26.73 -25.33 -6.70
CA GLU A 759 -26.66 -26.60 -7.42
C GLU A 759 -25.58 -27.51 -6.84
N ALA A 760 -24.41 -26.94 -6.50
CA ALA A 760 -23.35 -27.68 -5.83
C ALA A 760 -23.79 -28.19 -4.45
N ILE A 761 -24.51 -27.37 -3.68
CA ILE A 761 -25.08 -27.76 -2.38
C ILE A 761 -26.11 -28.88 -2.54
N ALA A 762 -26.97 -28.81 -3.55
CA ALA A 762 -27.95 -29.87 -3.82
C ALA A 762 -27.25 -31.19 -4.20
N ALA A 763 -26.25 -31.14 -5.08
CA ALA A 763 -25.46 -32.32 -5.45
C ALA A 763 -24.67 -32.90 -4.27
N PHE A 764 -24.15 -32.04 -3.39
CA PHE A 764 -23.53 -32.45 -2.13
C PHE A 764 -24.51 -33.18 -1.21
N ASP A 765 -25.71 -32.61 -1.01
CA ASP A 765 -26.77 -33.23 -0.18
C ASP A 765 -27.25 -34.56 -0.79
N GLU A 766 -27.40 -34.63 -2.12
CA GLU A 766 -27.74 -35.87 -2.84
C GLU A 766 -26.66 -36.94 -2.60
N LEU A 767 -25.39 -36.62 -2.86
CA LEU A 767 -24.28 -37.56 -2.69
C LEU A 767 -24.15 -38.09 -1.24
N THR A 768 -24.43 -37.23 -0.25
CA THR A 768 -24.28 -37.56 1.17
C THR A 768 -25.51 -38.23 1.77
N SER A 769 -26.70 -38.06 1.18
CA SER A 769 -27.97 -38.58 1.71
C SER A 769 -28.59 -39.75 0.94
N GLU A 770 -28.15 -40.02 -0.29
CA GLU A 770 -28.67 -41.14 -1.11
C GLU A 770 -28.39 -42.52 -0.52
N GLU A 771 -27.28 -42.69 0.23
CA GLU A 771 -26.80 -44.03 0.62
C GLU A 771 -26.78 -44.29 2.13
N GLU A 772 -27.19 -43.33 2.98
CA GLU A 772 -27.11 -43.33 4.47
C GLU A 772 -25.74 -43.70 5.09
N SER A 773 -24.76 -44.09 4.27
CA SER A 773 -23.48 -44.75 4.58
C SER A 773 -22.24 -44.03 4.03
N ALA A 774 -22.41 -42.80 3.51
CA ALA A 774 -21.31 -41.96 3.04
C ALA A 774 -20.25 -41.78 4.15
N SER A 775 -18.97 -41.88 3.80
CA SER A 775 -17.88 -41.77 4.77
C SER A 775 -17.23 -40.39 4.70
N PHE A 776 -17.07 -39.75 5.84
CA PHE A 776 -16.54 -38.39 5.96
C PHE A 776 -15.09 -38.41 6.42
N VAL A 777 -14.22 -37.70 5.72
CA VAL A 777 -12.82 -37.49 6.07
C VAL A 777 -12.63 -36.03 6.47
N LEU A 778 -12.37 -35.81 7.76
CA LEU A 778 -12.24 -34.47 8.33
C LEU A 778 -10.78 -34.04 8.40
N GLY A 779 -10.51 -32.84 7.89
CA GLY A 779 -9.20 -32.21 7.87
C GLY A 779 -8.97 -31.24 9.03
N PRO A 780 -7.69 -30.93 9.33
CA PRO A 780 -7.35 -30.13 10.50
C PRO A 780 -7.43 -28.61 10.27
N SER A 781 -7.83 -28.15 9.07
CA SER A 781 -8.07 -26.73 8.74
C SER A 781 -9.44 -26.22 9.18
N LEU A 782 -10.23 -27.09 9.82
CA LEU A 782 -11.57 -26.79 10.32
C LEU A 782 -11.51 -26.09 11.69
N THR A 783 -12.39 -25.11 11.89
CA THR A 783 -12.63 -24.52 13.22
C THR A 783 -13.48 -25.43 14.10
N GLU A 784 -13.48 -25.21 15.41
CA GLU A 784 -14.31 -26.01 16.33
C GLU A 784 -15.81 -25.92 16.00
N GLN A 785 -16.25 -24.75 15.56
CA GLN A 785 -17.61 -24.49 15.13
C GLN A 785 -17.96 -25.28 13.86
N GLU A 786 -17.03 -25.34 12.89
CA GLU A 786 -17.19 -26.14 11.67
C GLU A 786 -17.31 -27.63 12.02
N VAL A 787 -16.41 -28.16 12.87
CA VAL A 787 -16.45 -29.56 13.31
C VAL A 787 -17.77 -29.90 13.99
N ARG A 788 -18.25 -29.07 14.91
CA ARG A 788 -19.55 -29.30 15.59
C ARG A 788 -20.71 -29.37 14.60
N SER A 789 -20.72 -28.44 13.63
CA SER A 789 -21.76 -28.37 12.61
C SER A 789 -21.75 -29.58 11.68
N ILE A 790 -20.57 -30.10 11.33
CA ILE A 790 -20.42 -31.34 10.57
C ILE A 790 -21.02 -32.53 11.31
N LEU A 791 -20.70 -32.70 12.61
CA LEU A 791 -21.21 -33.82 13.39
C LEU A 791 -22.74 -33.79 13.53
N GLU A 792 -23.32 -32.60 13.67
CA GLU A 792 -24.77 -32.43 13.67
C GLU A 792 -25.38 -32.74 12.29
N TYR A 793 -24.75 -32.32 11.20
CA TYR A 793 -25.17 -32.65 9.85
C TYR A 793 -25.17 -34.16 9.61
N ILE A 794 -24.08 -34.85 9.96
CA ILE A 794 -23.93 -36.30 9.82
C ILE A 794 -25.04 -37.02 10.60
N LYS A 795 -25.31 -36.63 11.86
CA LYS A 795 -26.40 -37.21 12.66
C LYS A 795 -27.77 -37.06 12.01
N LEU A 796 -27.99 -36.01 11.22
CA LEU A 796 -29.27 -35.75 10.56
C LEU A 796 -29.40 -36.40 9.18
N ARG A 797 -28.29 -36.53 8.43
CA ARG A 797 -28.32 -36.88 6.99
C ARG A 797 -27.61 -38.18 6.62
N ALA A 798 -26.66 -38.62 7.42
CA ALA A 798 -25.86 -39.81 7.16
C ALA A 798 -25.59 -40.56 8.48
N SER A 799 -26.66 -41.06 9.12
CA SER A 799 -26.57 -41.65 10.46
C SER A 799 -25.73 -42.93 10.53
N GLU A 800 -25.48 -43.59 9.40
CA GLU A 800 -24.58 -44.76 9.30
C GLU A 800 -23.19 -44.39 8.74
N ALA A 801 -22.88 -43.09 8.62
CA ALA A 801 -21.60 -42.62 8.13
C ALA A 801 -20.44 -43.08 9.02
N ARG A 802 -19.36 -43.53 8.38
CA ARG A 802 -18.05 -43.62 9.05
C ARG A 802 -17.40 -42.25 9.04
N ILE A 803 -16.88 -41.83 10.18
CA ILE A 803 -16.13 -40.59 10.32
C ILE A 803 -14.66 -40.96 10.47
N ALA A 804 -13.82 -40.39 9.64
CA ALA A 804 -12.38 -40.54 9.71
C ALA A 804 -11.68 -39.19 9.77
N MET A 805 -10.44 -39.18 10.25
CA MET A 805 -9.59 -38.00 10.24
C MET A 805 -8.22 -38.31 9.62
N THR A 806 -7.59 -37.28 9.04
CA THR A 806 -6.35 -37.44 8.27
C THR A 806 -5.10 -37.73 9.10
N ALA A 807 -5.18 -37.60 10.43
CA ALA A 807 -4.03 -37.70 11.33
C ALA A 807 -4.19 -38.73 12.47
N ASP A 808 -5.21 -39.59 12.46
CA ASP A 808 -5.53 -40.46 13.61
C ASP A 808 -4.44 -41.49 13.92
N SER A 809 -3.96 -42.21 12.90
CA SER A 809 -2.99 -43.30 13.02
C SER A 809 -1.64 -42.84 13.55
N GLU A 810 -1.27 -41.59 13.30
CA GLU A 810 -0.05 -40.98 13.82
C GLU A 810 -0.29 -40.37 15.22
N LEU A 811 -1.42 -39.69 15.43
CA LEU A 811 -1.65 -38.86 16.63
C LEU A 811 -2.18 -39.65 17.83
N SER A 812 -3.13 -40.57 17.61
CA SER A 812 -3.79 -41.34 18.67
C SER A 812 -2.84 -42.20 19.51
N PRO A 813 -1.87 -42.94 18.93
CA PRO A 813 -0.90 -43.69 19.73
C PRO A 813 -0.09 -42.79 20.68
N HIS A 814 0.31 -41.60 20.22
CA HIS A 814 1.10 -40.66 21.00
C HIS A 814 0.28 -39.99 22.10
N LEU A 815 -1.00 -39.70 21.87
CA LEU A 815 -1.89 -39.18 22.90
C LEU A 815 -2.21 -40.23 23.98
N ARG A 816 -2.35 -41.51 23.61
CA ARG A 816 -2.52 -42.61 24.57
C ARG A 816 -1.28 -42.78 25.44
N GLU A 817 -0.09 -42.74 24.86
CA GLU A 817 1.15 -42.76 25.63
C GLU A 817 1.27 -41.50 26.51
N ALA A 818 1.00 -40.31 25.99
CA ALA A 818 1.04 -39.06 26.73
C ALA A 818 0.12 -39.05 27.96
N THR A 819 -1.10 -39.59 27.84
CA THR A 819 -2.08 -39.66 28.92
C THR A 819 -1.77 -40.75 29.95
N GLY A 820 -1.08 -41.82 29.55
CA GLY A 820 -0.73 -42.95 30.43
C GLY A 820 0.55 -42.76 31.27
N ARG A 821 1.30 -41.67 31.10
CA ARG A 821 2.62 -41.46 31.73
C ARG A 821 2.54 -40.46 32.89
N GLU A 822 2.33 -40.95 34.11
CA GLU A 822 2.38 -40.12 35.32
C GLU A 822 3.76 -39.47 35.50
N GLY A 823 3.80 -38.14 35.61
CA GLY A 823 5.03 -37.37 35.90
C GLY A 823 5.73 -36.74 34.70
N LEU A 824 5.38 -37.11 33.46
CA LEU A 824 5.92 -36.46 32.26
C LEU A 824 5.07 -35.23 31.88
N LYS A 825 5.70 -34.05 31.77
CA LYS A 825 5.00 -32.78 31.53
C LYS A 825 4.98 -32.42 30.05
N ARG A 826 3.83 -31.93 29.57
CA ARG A 826 3.71 -31.33 28.24
C ARG A 826 4.34 -29.94 28.24
N ALA A 827 5.16 -29.63 27.24
CA ALA A 827 5.76 -28.32 27.03
C ALA A 827 4.77 -27.34 26.38
N SER A 828 5.13 -26.05 26.37
CA SER A 828 4.43 -25.01 25.62
C SER A 828 5.32 -24.37 24.54
N TYR A 829 4.74 -23.75 23.53
CA TYR A 829 5.47 -23.07 22.47
C TYR A 829 6.22 -21.87 23.05
N SER A 830 5.66 -21.26 24.09
CA SER A 830 6.33 -20.22 24.88
C SER A 830 7.58 -20.71 25.62
N SER A 831 7.64 -21.98 26.02
CA SER A 831 8.84 -22.55 26.66
C SER A 831 10.00 -22.75 25.67
N LEU A 832 9.69 -22.83 24.37
CA LEU A 832 10.63 -22.90 23.24
C LEU A 832 11.01 -21.53 22.68
N SER A 833 10.03 -20.63 22.51
CA SER A 833 10.24 -19.30 21.94
C SER A 833 11.05 -18.40 22.87
N GLY A 834 10.87 -18.58 24.19
CA GLY A 834 11.59 -17.90 25.27
C GLY A 834 11.14 -16.46 25.54
N VAL A 835 9.91 -16.10 25.19
CA VAL A 835 9.34 -14.78 25.53
C VAL A 835 8.92 -14.77 27.00
N SER A 836 9.49 -13.87 27.81
CA SER A 836 9.05 -13.63 29.20
C SER A 836 8.24 -12.33 29.33
N PRO A 837 7.36 -12.19 30.35
CA PRO A 837 6.44 -11.05 30.51
C PRO A 837 7.10 -9.66 30.64
N ASP A 838 8.43 -9.59 30.69
CA ASP A 838 9.24 -8.38 30.75
C ASP A 838 9.80 -7.94 29.38
N GLY A 839 9.34 -8.54 28.27
CA GLY A 839 9.58 -8.05 26.90
C GLY A 839 11.01 -8.24 26.38
N VAL A 840 11.83 -9.06 27.06
CA VAL A 840 13.17 -9.42 26.58
C VAL A 840 13.07 -10.78 25.94
N PHE A 841 13.39 -10.89 24.64
CA PHE A 841 13.60 -12.19 23.98
C PHE A 841 14.64 -12.98 24.78
N ARG A 842 14.17 -13.97 25.56
CA ARG A 842 15.05 -15.01 26.08
C ARG A 842 15.01 -16.16 25.07
N TYR A 843 16.04 -16.95 25.11
CA TYR A 843 16.03 -18.25 24.45
C TYR A 843 15.13 -19.15 25.31
N GLY A 844 14.40 -20.08 24.70
CA GLY A 844 13.60 -21.06 25.43
C GLY A 844 14.35 -21.66 26.61
N GLU A 845 13.64 -22.06 27.66
CA GLU A 845 14.26 -22.46 28.92
C GLU A 845 15.07 -23.76 28.82
N SER A 846 14.87 -24.53 27.76
CA SER A 846 15.52 -25.82 27.51
C SER A 846 17.00 -25.67 27.15
N ASP A 847 17.84 -26.57 27.66
CA ASP A 847 19.29 -26.63 27.41
C ASP A 847 19.73 -27.83 26.56
N ALA A 848 18.81 -28.76 26.29
CA ALA A 848 18.99 -29.83 25.32
C ALA A 848 17.66 -30.26 24.66
N PHE A 849 17.76 -30.74 23.42
CA PHE A 849 16.62 -31.19 22.61
C PHE A 849 16.86 -32.58 22.06
N LEU A 850 15.87 -33.46 22.20
CA LEU A 850 15.79 -34.75 21.51
C LEU A 850 14.64 -34.68 20.51
N LEU A 851 14.92 -34.66 19.21
CA LEU A 851 13.91 -34.66 18.15
C LEU A 851 13.83 -36.07 17.54
N VAL A 852 12.62 -36.64 17.50
CA VAL A 852 12.39 -38.02 17.04
C VAL A 852 11.34 -38.04 15.94
N GLY A 853 11.70 -38.57 14.76
CA GLY A 853 10.76 -38.93 13.70
C GLY A 853 9.90 -37.77 13.17
N ALA A 854 10.46 -36.57 13.04
CA ALA A 854 9.77 -35.40 12.50
C ALA A 854 10.70 -34.54 11.63
N ASN A 855 10.17 -34.03 10.51
CA ASN A 855 10.85 -33.02 9.71
C ASN A 855 10.26 -31.65 10.04
N THR A 856 10.90 -30.91 10.95
CA THR A 856 10.37 -29.64 11.44
C THR A 856 10.25 -28.58 10.34
N ASP A 857 10.99 -28.68 9.24
CA ASP A 857 10.92 -27.72 8.12
C ASP A 857 9.55 -27.75 7.42
N GLU A 858 8.92 -28.92 7.40
CA GLU A 858 7.61 -29.11 6.80
C GLU A 858 6.50 -29.09 7.86
N ASP A 859 6.71 -29.80 8.96
CA ASP A 859 5.68 -30.03 9.97
C ASP A 859 5.39 -28.77 10.79
N GLN A 860 6.44 -28.11 11.28
CA GLN A 860 6.33 -26.90 12.11
C GLN A 860 7.55 -25.98 11.89
N PRO A 861 7.61 -25.21 10.78
CA PRO A 861 8.87 -24.55 10.35
C PRO A 861 9.38 -23.48 11.33
N VAL A 862 8.51 -22.91 12.16
CA VAL A 862 8.90 -21.99 13.23
C VAL A 862 9.79 -22.69 14.27
N LEU A 863 9.59 -24.00 14.52
CA LEU A 863 10.43 -24.74 15.46
C LEU A 863 11.83 -24.98 14.89
N THR A 864 11.98 -25.22 13.57
CA THR A 864 13.31 -25.26 12.93
C THR A 864 14.09 -23.99 13.25
N SER A 865 13.44 -22.83 13.12
CA SER A 865 14.04 -21.54 13.43
C SER A 865 14.56 -21.48 14.87
N TRP A 866 13.74 -21.86 15.85
CA TRP A 866 14.14 -21.83 17.26
C TRP A 866 15.22 -22.85 17.62
N LEU A 867 15.16 -24.07 17.06
CA LEU A 867 16.17 -25.12 17.27
C LEU A 867 17.53 -24.68 16.72
N ARG A 868 17.57 -24.16 15.49
CA ARG A 868 18.81 -23.64 14.88
C ARG A 868 19.37 -22.48 15.70
N ARG A 869 18.50 -21.55 16.13
CA ARG A 869 18.88 -20.44 17.02
C ARG A 869 19.49 -20.95 18.33
N ALA A 870 18.89 -21.95 18.96
CA ALA A 870 19.39 -22.52 20.22
C ALA A 870 20.74 -23.24 20.05
N VAL A 871 20.92 -24.00 18.98
CA VAL A 871 22.20 -24.67 18.69
C VAL A 871 23.31 -23.65 18.40
N ARG A 872 23.02 -22.63 17.58
CA ARG A 872 24.04 -21.64 17.16
C ARG A 872 24.44 -20.67 18.26
N HIS A 873 23.46 -20.08 18.96
CA HIS A 873 23.71 -18.98 19.90
C HIS A 873 23.87 -19.44 21.34
N LYS A 874 23.20 -20.53 21.75
CA LYS A 874 23.31 -21.07 23.12
C LYS A 874 24.23 -22.27 23.24
N LYS A 875 24.64 -22.87 22.11
CA LYS A 875 25.38 -24.14 22.08
C LYS A 875 24.62 -25.25 22.79
N ASN A 876 23.28 -25.21 22.75
CA ASN A 876 22.42 -26.26 23.28
C ASN A 876 22.68 -27.56 22.54
N ALA A 877 22.53 -28.68 23.24
CA ALA A 877 22.57 -29.99 22.59
C ALA A 877 21.31 -30.19 21.76
N LEU A 878 21.45 -30.61 20.51
CA LEU A 878 20.36 -31.10 19.67
C LEU A 878 20.73 -32.49 19.15
N VAL A 879 19.97 -33.49 19.56
CA VAL A 879 20.07 -34.87 19.07
C VAL A 879 18.84 -35.15 18.23
N TYR A 880 19.05 -35.50 16.97
CA TYR A 880 17.99 -35.90 16.04
C TYR A 880 18.03 -37.41 15.82
N VAL A 881 16.86 -38.07 15.82
CA VAL A 881 16.71 -39.48 15.50
C VAL A 881 15.67 -39.63 14.38
N GLY A 882 16.14 -39.92 13.16
CA GLY A 882 15.30 -40.04 11.99
C GLY A 882 16.10 -40.03 10.69
N ASP A 883 15.43 -40.03 9.55
CA ASP A 883 16.02 -40.07 8.21
C ASP A 883 15.99 -38.71 7.48
N THR A 884 15.06 -37.84 7.85
CA THR A 884 14.77 -36.55 7.20
C THR A 884 15.03 -35.31 8.10
N PRO A 885 16.30 -35.05 8.52
CA PRO A 885 16.63 -33.95 9.43
C PRO A 885 16.44 -32.53 8.87
N GLY A 886 16.18 -32.39 7.56
CA GLY A 886 16.05 -31.08 6.91
C GLY A 886 17.24 -30.15 7.16
N LEU A 887 16.96 -28.89 7.47
CA LEU A 887 17.93 -27.86 7.81
C LEU A 887 18.68 -28.13 9.13
N LEU A 888 18.24 -29.07 9.97
CA LEU A 888 18.94 -29.43 11.20
C LEU A 888 20.18 -30.29 10.96
N ASP A 889 20.33 -30.87 9.76
CA ASP A 889 21.56 -31.57 9.33
C ASP A 889 22.75 -30.60 9.21
N ARG A 890 22.47 -29.31 9.05
CA ARG A 890 23.47 -28.25 8.95
C ARG A 890 23.69 -27.63 10.33
N GLY A 891 24.92 -27.70 10.84
CA GLY A 891 25.39 -26.95 12.01
C GLY A 891 25.14 -27.63 13.37
N GLY A 892 26.22 -28.09 14.02
CA GLY A 892 26.30 -28.43 15.46
C GLY A 892 25.49 -29.63 15.99
N SER A 893 24.38 -29.97 15.34
CA SER A 893 23.46 -31.06 15.68
C SER A 893 24.13 -32.42 15.59
N LEU A 894 23.69 -33.36 16.43
CA LEU A 894 24.08 -34.76 16.34
C LEU A 894 22.94 -35.56 15.72
N ILE A 895 23.15 -36.06 14.51
CA ILE A 895 22.15 -36.77 13.72
C ILE A 895 22.37 -38.27 13.83
N LEU A 896 21.41 -38.98 14.41
CA LEU A 896 21.32 -40.43 14.37
C LEU A 896 20.37 -40.80 13.23
N ARG A 897 20.88 -41.49 12.21
CA ARG A 897 20.12 -41.94 11.04
C ARG A 897 19.88 -43.46 11.12
N PRO A 898 18.75 -43.92 11.68
CA PRO A 898 18.43 -45.34 11.68
C PRO A 898 18.19 -45.83 10.25
N ALA A 899 18.61 -47.05 9.96
CA ALA A 899 18.13 -47.76 8.78
C ALA A 899 16.60 -47.95 8.85
N GLU A 900 15.96 -48.16 7.71
CA GLU A 900 14.51 -48.30 7.58
C GLU A 900 13.93 -49.32 8.59
N GLY A 901 12.91 -48.90 9.34
CA GLY A 901 12.26 -49.73 10.37
C GLY A 901 13.13 -50.03 11.61
N LYS A 902 14.30 -49.40 11.79
CA LYS A 902 15.20 -49.64 12.93
C LYS A 902 15.19 -48.55 14.00
N MET A 903 14.36 -47.51 13.87
CA MET A 903 14.29 -46.38 14.81
C MET A 903 14.03 -46.82 16.25
N THR A 904 13.12 -47.79 16.46
CA THR A 904 12.83 -48.41 17.76
C THR A 904 14.10 -48.90 18.48
N ARG A 905 14.98 -49.61 17.76
CA ARG A 905 16.22 -50.17 18.34
C ARG A 905 17.21 -49.07 18.71
N VAL A 906 17.31 -48.03 17.88
CA VAL A 906 18.18 -46.87 18.13
C VAL A 906 17.70 -46.10 19.37
N LEU A 907 16.38 -45.87 19.51
CA LEU A 907 15.80 -45.21 20.69
C LEU A 907 15.96 -46.04 21.97
N GLN A 908 15.79 -47.37 21.90
CA GLN A 908 16.05 -48.27 23.02
C GLN A 908 17.51 -48.25 23.46
N ALA A 909 18.45 -48.21 22.51
CA ALA A 909 19.89 -48.10 22.81
C ALA A 909 20.23 -46.73 23.41
N LEU A 910 19.65 -45.63 22.89
CA LEU A 910 19.82 -44.29 23.42
C LEU A 910 19.25 -44.15 24.84
N THR A 911 18.06 -44.69 25.09
CA THR A 911 17.42 -44.67 26.40
C THR A 911 18.25 -45.42 27.45
N ALA A 912 18.76 -46.61 27.09
CA ALA A 912 19.65 -47.38 27.96
C ALA A 912 20.95 -46.61 28.26
N ALA A 913 21.51 -45.94 27.25
CA ALA A 913 22.70 -45.10 27.39
C ALA A 913 22.48 -43.89 28.32
N ILE A 914 21.31 -43.23 28.23
CA ILE A 914 20.91 -42.11 29.11
C ILE A 914 20.81 -42.59 30.57
N LYS A 915 20.32 -43.82 30.79
CA LYS A 915 20.22 -44.44 32.12
C LYS A 915 21.55 -44.99 32.66
N GLY A 916 22.62 -44.97 31.87
CA GLY A 916 23.93 -45.50 32.27
C GLY A 916 24.08 -47.02 32.18
N GLU A 917 23.26 -47.69 31.36
CA GLU A 917 23.29 -49.13 31.13
C GLU A 917 24.29 -49.51 30.00
N ASP A 918 25.09 -50.57 30.17
CA ASP A 918 26.25 -50.90 29.31
C ASP A 918 25.94 -51.86 28.13
N GLU A 919 24.67 -52.10 27.80
CA GLU A 919 24.23 -53.07 26.77
C GLU A 919 23.93 -52.45 25.38
N GLN A 920 24.91 -51.83 24.72
CA GLN A 920 24.66 -51.16 23.43
C GLN A 920 24.94 -52.05 22.19
N GLY A 921 25.85 -53.02 22.28
CA GLY A 921 26.40 -53.71 21.11
C GLY A 921 25.41 -54.53 20.28
N SER A 922 24.56 -55.35 20.93
CA SER A 922 23.60 -56.23 20.23
C SER A 922 22.37 -55.49 19.68
N ARG A 923 22.00 -54.36 20.29
CA ARG A 923 20.82 -53.56 19.88
C ARG A 923 21.08 -52.73 18.62
N LEU A 924 22.34 -52.44 18.32
CA LEU A 924 22.76 -51.55 17.22
C LEU A 924 23.11 -52.29 15.91
N GLU A 925 23.16 -53.61 15.92
CA GLU A 925 23.49 -54.40 14.73
C GLU A 925 22.49 -54.15 13.59
N GLY A 926 23.00 -53.76 12.42
CA GLY A 926 22.21 -53.45 11.23
C GLY A 926 21.35 -52.19 11.32
N THR A 927 21.55 -51.33 12.34
CA THR A 927 20.78 -50.08 12.51
C THR A 927 21.37 -48.88 11.76
N GLY A 928 22.61 -48.97 11.27
CA GLY A 928 23.31 -47.83 10.65
C GLY A 928 23.89 -46.81 11.64
N VAL A 929 23.66 -46.98 12.94
CA VAL A 929 24.15 -46.09 14.00
C VAL A 929 25.17 -46.82 14.89
N SER A 930 26.32 -46.19 15.14
CA SER A 930 27.39 -46.78 15.96
C SER A 930 27.18 -46.57 17.46
N ALA A 931 27.77 -47.44 18.28
CA ALA A 931 27.76 -47.29 19.75
C ALA A 931 28.44 -45.98 20.20
N GLU A 932 29.43 -45.50 19.46
CA GLU A 932 30.07 -44.21 19.73
C GLU A 932 29.10 -43.04 19.51
N GLN A 933 28.30 -43.08 18.44
CA GLN A 933 27.25 -42.08 18.19
C GLN A 933 26.20 -42.08 19.30
N ILE A 934 25.77 -43.25 19.78
CA ILE A 934 24.83 -43.36 20.91
C ILE A 934 25.42 -42.81 22.21
N LYS A 935 26.67 -43.17 22.55
CA LYS A 935 27.36 -42.63 23.73
C LYS A 935 27.49 -41.11 23.67
N SER A 936 27.84 -40.57 22.49
CA SER A 936 27.94 -39.14 22.26
C SER A 936 26.57 -38.44 22.41
N ALA A 937 25.52 -39.01 21.82
CA ALA A 937 24.14 -38.51 21.97
C ALA A 937 23.69 -38.50 23.43
N ALA A 938 23.84 -39.62 24.14
CA ALA A 938 23.45 -39.76 25.54
C ALA A 938 24.22 -38.80 26.45
N SER A 939 25.52 -38.63 26.23
CA SER A 939 26.36 -37.69 27.00
C SER A 939 25.87 -36.24 26.83
N ARG A 940 25.50 -35.84 25.61
CA ARG A 940 24.95 -34.51 25.32
C ARG A 940 23.58 -34.26 25.94
N LEU A 941 22.76 -35.29 26.10
CA LEU A 941 21.41 -35.18 26.66
C LEU A 941 21.38 -35.32 28.19
N SER A 942 22.16 -36.24 28.76
CA SER A 942 22.09 -36.58 30.20
C SER A 942 22.67 -35.49 31.12
N GLY A 943 23.46 -34.57 30.57
CA GLY A 943 23.97 -33.40 31.30
C GLY A 943 23.01 -32.21 31.36
N ALA A 944 21.84 -32.31 30.70
CA ALA A 944 20.86 -31.24 30.58
C ALA A 944 20.01 -31.09 31.85
N LYS A 945 19.71 -29.85 32.23
CA LYS A 945 18.84 -29.54 33.38
C LYS A 945 17.37 -29.43 32.98
N LYS A 946 17.11 -29.04 31.74
CA LYS A 946 15.78 -28.84 31.16
C LYS A 946 15.75 -29.45 29.75
N PRO A 947 15.85 -30.78 29.63
CA PRO A 947 15.71 -31.43 28.34
C PRO A 947 14.27 -31.35 27.83
N LEU A 948 14.11 -31.17 26.52
CA LEU A 948 12.82 -31.20 25.84
C LEU A 948 12.84 -32.25 24.73
N THR A 949 11.86 -33.14 24.73
CA THR A 949 11.69 -34.15 23.67
C THR A 949 10.60 -33.72 22.70
N LEU A 950 10.97 -33.58 21.43
CA LEU A 950 10.06 -33.27 20.33
C LEU A 950 9.74 -34.57 19.59
N ILE A 951 8.46 -34.94 19.57
CA ILE A 951 8.01 -36.24 19.07
C ILE A 951 7.14 -36.02 17.84
N GLY A 952 7.61 -36.46 16.66
CA GLY A 952 6.85 -36.44 15.41
C GLY A 952 5.94 -37.64 15.24
N GLY A 953 5.02 -37.55 14.28
CA GLY A 953 4.04 -38.60 14.00
C GLY A 953 4.65 -39.94 13.56
N ALA A 954 5.76 -39.90 12.83
CA ALA A 954 6.48 -41.11 12.42
C ALA A 954 7.32 -41.75 13.55
N ALA A 955 7.39 -41.12 14.74
CA ALA A 955 8.11 -41.68 15.87
C ALA A 955 7.38 -42.90 16.46
N PRO A 956 8.10 -43.98 16.84
CA PRO A 956 7.50 -45.06 17.61
C PRO A 956 7.12 -44.54 19.00
N ALA A 957 5.82 -44.36 19.23
CA ALA A 957 5.26 -43.63 20.36
C ALA A 957 5.89 -44.06 21.71
N LYS A 958 5.77 -45.34 22.04
CA LYS A 958 6.25 -45.90 23.31
C LYS A 958 7.73 -45.59 23.55
N GLU A 959 8.60 -45.89 22.59
CA GLU A 959 10.05 -45.68 22.72
C GLU A 959 10.43 -44.19 22.77
N ALA A 960 9.71 -43.32 22.05
CA ALA A 960 9.92 -41.88 22.12
C ALA A 960 9.55 -41.33 23.51
N PHE A 961 8.43 -41.78 24.09
CA PHE A 961 8.02 -41.42 25.45
C PHE A 961 8.91 -42.06 26.54
N ASP A 962 9.43 -43.26 26.33
CA ASP A 962 10.44 -43.87 27.21
C ASP A 962 11.73 -43.04 27.25
N ALA A 963 12.18 -42.57 26.09
CA ALA A 963 13.32 -41.68 25.98
C ALA A 963 13.06 -40.34 26.69
N ALA A 964 11.90 -39.70 26.43
CA ALA A 964 11.49 -38.47 27.10
C ALA A 964 11.46 -38.61 28.63
N ALA A 965 10.86 -39.70 29.14
CA ALA A 965 10.79 -39.99 30.57
C ALA A 965 12.17 -40.21 31.20
N SER A 966 13.10 -40.86 30.48
CA SER A 966 14.48 -41.08 30.97
C SER A 966 15.29 -39.79 31.14
N LEU A 967 14.90 -38.73 30.42
CA LEU A 967 15.52 -37.40 30.52
C LEU A 967 14.93 -36.56 31.65
N ASN A 968 13.84 -36.99 32.29
CA ASN A 968 13.10 -36.22 33.29
C ASN A 968 12.72 -34.80 32.79
N GLY A 969 12.37 -34.71 31.50
CA GLY A 969 12.12 -33.47 30.79
C GLY A 969 10.65 -33.23 30.44
N GLU A 970 10.41 -32.24 29.59
CA GLU A 970 9.09 -32.01 28.98
C GLU A 970 9.03 -32.64 27.58
N TYR A 971 7.83 -32.81 27.04
CA TYR A 971 7.62 -33.24 25.66
C TYR A 971 6.71 -32.29 24.88
N LEU A 972 6.93 -32.19 23.57
CA LEU A 972 6.05 -31.53 22.63
C LEU A 972 5.78 -32.42 21.42
N LEU A 973 4.53 -32.42 20.96
CA LEU A 973 4.06 -33.22 19.85
C LEU A 973 4.13 -32.41 18.54
N LEU A 974 4.72 -33.00 17.51
CA LEU A 974 4.94 -32.38 16.19
C LEU A 974 4.08 -33.06 15.13
N PHE A 975 2.81 -32.69 15.06
CA PHE A 975 1.87 -33.18 14.05
C PHE A 975 1.44 -32.08 13.09
N LYS A 976 0.75 -32.46 12.01
CA LYS A 976 0.17 -31.52 11.04
C LYS A 976 -1.21 -31.03 11.51
N GLY A 977 -1.46 -29.73 11.26
CA GLY A 977 -2.75 -29.01 11.44
C GLY A 977 -3.17 -28.62 12.87
N THR A 978 -3.79 -27.44 13.05
CA THR A 978 -4.21 -26.92 14.38
C THR A 978 -5.45 -27.62 14.96
N GLY A 979 -6.39 -28.07 14.13
CA GLY A 979 -7.69 -28.61 14.57
C GLY A 979 -7.69 -30.06 15.06
N SER A 980 -6.55 -30.76 15.00
CA SER A 980 -6.47 -32.21 15.27
C SER A 980 -6.87 -32.59 16.71
N ALA A 981 -6.62 -31.72 17.70
CA ALA A 981 -7.04 -31.95 19.09
C ALA A 981 -8.56 -31.81 19.28
N SER A 982 -9.16 -30.77 18.68
CA SER A 982 -10.62 -30.55 18.71
C SER A 982 -11.37 -31.66 17.98
N LEU A 983 -10.81 -32.18 16.88
CA LEU A 983 -11.35 -33.33 16.14
C LEU A 983 -11.35 -34.62 16.98
N LEU A 984 -10.31 -34.86 17.79
CA LEU A 984 -10.27 -36.04 18.67
C LEU A 984 -11.23 -35.94 19.86
N ALA A 985 -11.53 -34.72 20.33
CA ALA A 985 -12.54 -34.49 21.36
C ALA A 985 -13.98 -34.76 20.85
N ALA A 986 -14.19 -34.91 19.54
CA ALA A 986 -15.50 -35.16 18.94
C ALA A 986 -16.08 -36.56 19.20
N GLY A 987 -15.30 -37.52 19.72
CA GLY A 987 -15.80 -38.80 20.26
C GLY A 987 -15.15 -40.07 19.70
N GLU A 988 -15.41 -41.21 20.38
CA GLU A 988 -14.73 -42.51 20.23
C GLU A 988 -15.01 -43.27 18.91
N SER A 989 -15.83 -42.75 18.00
CA SER A 989 -16.22 -43.42 16.75
C SER A 989 -15.43 -42.95 15.52
N ILE A 990 -14.42 -42.09 15.69
CA ILE A 990 -13.58 -41.62 14.59
C ILE A 990 -12.43 -42.60 14.36
N VAL A 991 -12.21 -42.96 13.10
CA VAL A 991 -11.15 -43.90 12.68
C VAL A 991 -10.09 -43.21 11.82
N ASP A 992 -9.01 -43.91 11.51
CA ASP A 992 -8.01 -43.40 10.59
C ASP A 992 -8.52 -43.34 9.14
N ALA A 993 -8.16 -42.28 8.42
CA ALA A 993 -8.51 -42.11 7.01
C ALA A 993 -8.04 -43.28 6.12
N ALA A 994 -6.94 -43.95 6.47
CA ALA A 994 -6.44 -45.14 5.78
C ALA A 994 -7.42 -46.33 5.87
N GLU A 995 -8.25 -46.43 6.92
CA GLU A 995 -9.27 -47.48 7.01
C GLU A 995 -10.38 -47.35 5.96
N LEU A 996 -10.50 -46.18 5.32
CA LEU A 996 -11.46 -45.92 4.25
C LEU A 996 -10.87 -46.14 2.84
N ARG A 997 -9.56 -46.40 2.72
CA ARG A 997 -8.89 -46.62 1.42
C ARG A 997 -9.25 -47.95 0.76
N SER A 998 -9.72 -48.95 1.52
CA SER A 998 -10.17 -50.22 0.94
C SER A 998 -11.34 -50.00 -0.02
N LYS A 999 -11.31 -50.57 -1.23
CA LYS A 999 -12.39 -50.46 -2.23
C LYS A 999 -13.76 -50.85 -1.65
N GLY A 1000 -14.78 -50.04 -1.89
CA GLY A 1000 -16.15 -50.17 -1.39
C GLY A 1000 -17.09 -49.20 -2.11
N GLU A 1001 -18.39 -49.44 -2.02
CA GLU A 1001 -19.42 -48.78 -2.84
C GLU A 1001 -19.84 -47.40 -2.31
N ALA A 1002 -19.65 -47.14 -1.00
CA ALA A 1002 -20.08 -45.90 -0.36
C ALA A 1002 -19.29 -44.65 -0.84
N PRO A 1003 -19.96 -43.50 -1.02
CA PRO A 1003 -19.31 -42.23 -1.33
C PRO A 1003 -18.33 -41.74 -0.25
N LEU A 1004 -17.29 -41.00 -0.67
CA LEU A 1004 -16.34 -40.34 0.22
C LEU A 1004 -16.53 -38.82 0.23
N VAL A 1005 -16.45 -38.19 1.39
CA VAL A 1005 -16.63 -36.74 1.54
C VAL A 1005 -15.45 -36.16 2.30
N PHE A 1006 -14.65 -35.33 1.64
CA PHE A 1006 -13.48 -34.68 2.24
C PHE A 1006 -13.84 -33.26 2.66
N LEU A 1007 -13.73 -32.94 3.96
CA LEU A 1007 -14.09 -31.62 4.52
C LEU A 1007 -12.88 -30.99 5.21
N GLY A 1008 -12.47 -29.80 4.77
CA GLY A 1008 -11.28 -29.11 5.30
C GLY A 1008 -9.95 -29.81 4.99
N THR A 1009 -9.94 -30.72 4.02
CA THR A 1009 -8.79 -31.45 3.50
C THR A 1009 -9.06 -31.85 2.05
N THR A 1010 -8.00 -32.09 1.29
CA THR A 1010 -8.11 -32.77 -0.02
C THR A 1010 -7.86 -34.28 0.13
N PRO A 1011 -8.19 -35.10 -0.90
CA PRO A 1011 -7.86 -36.52 -0.89
C PRO A 1011 -6.36 -36.78 -0.72
N GLU A 1012 -5.50 -36.01 -1.39
CA GLU A 1012 -4.05 -36.14 -1.29
C GLU A 1012 -3.55 -35.79 0.11
N GLU A 1013 -4.07 -34.73 0.73
CA GLU A 1013 -3.74 -34.37 2.12
C GLU A 1013 -4.19 -35.44 3.12
N ALA A 1014 -5.24 -36.20 2.79
CA ALA A 1014 -5.70 -37.37 3.54
C ALA A 1014 -4.93 -38.68 3.19
N GLY A 1015 -3.96 -38.59 2.27
CA GLY A 1015 -3.13 -39.70 1.82
C GLY A 1015 -3.83 -40.70 0.89
N PHE A 1016 -4.91 -40.30 0.23
CA PHE A 1016 -5.54 -41.09 -0.84
C PHE A 1016 -4.83 -40.85 -2.17
N ASP A 1017 -4.77 -41.89 -2.99
CA ASP A 1017 -4.31 -41.78 -4.37
C ASP A 1017 -5.45 -42.01 -5.39
N ALA A 1018 -5.12 -41.91 -6.68
CA ALA A 1018 -6.09 -42.13 -7.75
C ALA A 1018 -6.66 -43.57 -7.77
N ALA A 1019 -5.93 -44.56 -7.26
CA ALA A 1019 -6.37 -45.96 -7.21
C ALA A 1019 -7.38 -46.18 -6.08
N ASP A 1020 -7.21 -45.50 -4.94
CA ASP A 1020 -8.14 -45.53 -3.80
C ASP A 1020 -9.51 -44.94 -4.14
N LEU A 1021 -9.55 -43.93 -5.02
CA LEU A 1021 -10.76 -43.24 -5.49
C LEU A 1021 -11.38 -43.86 -6.75
N SER A 1022 -10.67 -44.79 -7.40
CA SER A 1022 -11.09 -45.36 -8.68
C SER A 1022 -12.44 -46.09 -8.58
N GLY A 1023 -13.45 -45.59 -9.28
CA GLY A 1023 -14.79 -46.18 -9.32
C GLY A 1023 -15.69 -45.81 -8.13
N ARG A 1024 -15.25 -44.87 -7.28
CA ARG A 1024 -16.03 -44.32 -6.16
C ARG A 1024 -16.50 -42.92 -6.48
N ARG A 1025 -17.68 -42.57 -5.98
CA ARG A 1025 -18.12 -41.18 -5.97
C ARG A 1025 -17.51 -40.44 -4.78
N TYR A 1026 -17.08 -39.19 -4.97
CA TYR A 1026 -16.58 -38.39 -3.86
C TYR A 1026 -16.81 -36.89 -4.02
N ALA A 1027 -16.97 -36.21 -2.88
CA ALA A 1027 -17.06 -34.77 -2.77
C ALA A 1027 -15.85 -34.20 -2.03
N VAL A 1028 -15.43 -32.99 -2.42
CA VAL A 1028 -14.37 -32.25 -1.74
C VAL A 1028 -14.88 -30.86 -1.40
N ALA A 1029 -14.84 -30.52 -0.11
CA ALA A 1029 -15.00 -29.16 0.36
C ALA A 1029 -13.76 -28.73 1.14
N ALA A 1030 -12.88 -27.95 0.50
CA ALA A 1030 -11.58 -27.56 1.05
C ALA A 1030 -11.19 -26.15 0.60
N SER A 1031 -10.26 -25.53 1.34
CA SER A 1031 -9.72 -24.21 1.00
C SER A 1031 -8.52 -24.28 0.03
N LYS A 1032 -8.20 -25.47 -0.49
CA LYS A 1032 -7.12 -25.72 -1.46
C LYS A 1032 -7.63 -26.66 -2.54
N LEU A 1033 -7.14 -26.48 -3.76
CA LEU A 1033 -7.42 -27.35 -4.90
C LEU A 1033 -6.17 -28.18 -5.24
N THR A 1034 -6.39 -29.48 -5.44
CA THR A 1034 -5.37 -30.46 -5.86
C THR A 1034 -5.89 -31.26 -7.03
N ASN A 1035 -5.01 -31.98 -7.72
CA ASN A 1035 -5.32 -32.73 -8.93
C ASN A 1035 -6.46 -33.76 -8.76
N LEU A 1036 -6.62 -34.36 -7.57
CA LEU A 1036 -7.74 -35.25 -7.26
C LEU A 1036 -8.96 -34.44 -6.80
N ALA A 1037 -8.80 -33.32 -6.09
CA ALA A 1037 -9.93 -32.48 -5.72
C ALA A 1037 -10.69 -31.94 -6.94
N GLU A 1038 -9.99 -31.52 -7.99
CA GLU A 1038 -10.61 -31.05 -9.24
C GLU A 1038 -11.39 -32.12 -9.99
N LYS A 1039 -11.13 -33.40 -9.69
CA LYS A 1039 -11.81 -34.56 -10.31
C LYS A 1039 -12.97 -35.09 -9.46
N ALA A 1040 -13.32 -34.41 -8.38
CA ALA A 1040 -14.44 -34.79 -7.53
C ALA A 1040 -15.77 -34.73 -8.28
N ASP A 1041 -16.74 -35.57 -7.88
CA ASP A 1041 -18.11 -35.48 -8.39
C ASP A 1041 -18.78 -34.18 -7.94
N VAL A 1042 -18.38 -33.67 -6.78
CA VAL A 1042 -18.80 -32.38 -6.24
C VAL A 1042 -17.58 -31.67 -5.63
N LEU A 1043 -17.28 -30.47 -6.12
CA LEU A 1043 -16.24 -29.59 -5.60
C LEU A 1043 -16.89 -28.33 -5.04
N ILE A 1044 -16.69 -28.09 -3.75
CA ILE A 1044 -17.17 -26.87 -3.09
C ILE A 1044 -16.01 -26.16 -2.40
N PRO A 1045 -15.46 -25.13 -3.02
CA PRO A 1045 -14.36 -24.39 -2.44
C PRO A 1045 -14.78 -23.70 -1.13
N LEU A 1046 -14.02 -23.91 -0.04
CA LEU A 1046 -14.28 -23.30 1.28
C LEU A 1046 -13.47 -22.03 1.48
N LEU A 1047 -13.93 -21.17 2.40
CA LEU A 1047 -13.20 -19.98 2.83
C LEU A 1047 -11.80 -20.36 3.34
N PRO A 1048 -10.71 -19.69 2.93
CA PRO A 1048 -9.37 -19.87 3.50
C PRO A 1048 -9.28 -19.29 4.93
N TRP A 1049 -8.18 -19.58 5.63
CA TRP A 1049 -7.95 -19.06 6.99
C TRP A 1049 -7.99 -17.52 7.09
N THR A 1050 -7.72 -16.80 6.01
CA THR A 1050 -7.83 -15.33 5.95
C THR A 1050 -9.27 -14.82 5.94
N GLU A 1051 -10.25 -15.67 5.65
CA GLU A 1051 -11.68 -15.33 5.46
C GLU A 1051 -12.60 -16.07 6.45
N LYS A 1052 -12.02 -16.84 7.38
CA LYS A 1052 -12.76 -17.64 8.36
C LYS A 1052 -12.84 -16.95 9.72
N ASP A 1053 -14.00 -17.09 10.37
CA ASP A 1053 -14.19 -16.80 11.79
C ASP A 1053 -14.37 -18.11 12.58
N GLY A 1054 -13.92 -18.13 13.83
CA GLY A 1054 -14.15 -19.23 14.77
C GLY A 1054 -13.02 -19.37 15.77
N ASP A 1055 -12.89 -20.56 16.36
CA ASP A 1055 -11.82 -20.89 17.27
C ASP A 1055 -11.16 -22.21 16.87
N THR A 1056 -9.91 -22.42 17.28
CA THR A 1056 -9.20 -23.69 17.15
C THR A 1056 -8.43 -23.98 18.43
N VAL A 1057 -8.26 -25.26 18.81
CA VAL A 1057 -7.43 -25.65 19.96
C VAL A 1057 -6.18 -26.34 19.46
N ASN A 1058 -5.02 -25.74 19.75
CA ASN A 1058 -3.74 -26.31 19.38
C ASN A 1058 -3.38 -27.55 20.24
N LEU A 1059 -2.27 -28.21 19.91
CA LEU A 1059 -1.82 -29.44 20.61
C LEU A 1059 -1.39 -29.22 22.08
N GLU A 1060 -1.29 -27.97 22.52
CA GLU A 1060 -0.99 -27.60 23.91
C GLU A 1060 -2.27 -27.42 24.74
N GLY A 1061 -3.44 -27.48 24.10
CA GLY A 1061 -4.74 -27.25 24.72
C GLY A 1061 -5.13 -25.78 24.80
N ARG A 1062 -4.45 -24.89 24.07
CA ARG A 1062 -4.80 -23.46 24.02
C ARG A 1062 -5.83 -23.20 22.93
N CYS A 1063 -6.94 -22.57 23.32
CA CYS A 1063 -7.95 -22.06 22.41
C CYS A 1063 -7.44 -20.75 21.77
N LEU A 1064 -7.45 -20.67 20.45
CA LEU A 1064 -6.94 -19.57 19.65
C LEU A 1064 -8.06 -19.01 18.76
N PRO A 1065 -8.27 -17.68 18.75
CA PRO A 1065 -9.28 -17.06 17.92
C PRO A 1065 -8.83 -17.02 16.46
N VAL A 1066 -9.72 -17.40 15.55
CA VAL A 1066 -9.61 -17.23 14.11
C VAL A 1066 -10.54 -16.10 13.71
N ARG A 1067 -9.99 -15.03 13.14
CA ARG A 1067 -10.76 -13.87 12.71
C ARG A 1067 -10.59 -13.66 11.22
N ARG A 1068 -11.69 -13.44 10.53
CA ARG A 1068 -11.64 -13.10 9.10
C ARG A 1068 -11.15 -11.68 8.92
N GLY A 1069 -10.33 -11.47 7.89
CA GLY A 1069 -10.20 -10.14 7.31
C GLY A 1069 -11.49 -9.78 6.54
N PRO A 1070 -11.79 -8.49 6.36
CA PRO A 1070 -12.72 -8.06 5.34
C PRO A 1070 -12.06 -8.43 4.01
N LEU A 1071 -12.39 -9.57 3.44
CA LEU A 1071 -11.99 -9.97 2.10
C LEU A 1071 -13.23 -10.03 1.21
N ALA A 1072 -13.12 -9.74 -0.09
CA ALA A 1072 -14.22 -9.95 -1.01
C ALA A 1072 -14.61 -11.44 -1.01
N GLU A 1073 -15.81 -11.77 -0.55
CA GLU A 1073 -16.32 -13.15 -0.44
C GLU A 1073 -16.46 -13.78 -1.84
N LYS A 1074 -15.37 -14.26 -2.45
CA LYS A 1074 -15.41 -14.88 -3.78
C LYS A 1074 -16.20 -16.18 -3.80
N THR A 1075 -16.26 -16.91 -2.68
CA THR A 1075 -16.95 -18.21 -2.57
C THR A 1075 -18.19 -18.20 -1.68
N GLY A 1076 -18.47 -17.07 -1.00
CA GLY A 1076 -19.72 -16.77 -0.31
C GLY A 1076 -20.22 -17.76 0.76
N THR A 1077 -19.52 -18.86 1.02
CA THR A 1077 -20.13 -19.97 1.78
C THR A 1077 -19.14 -20.55 2.78
N ASN A 1078 -19.28 -20.14 4.04
CA ASN A 1078 -18.65 -20.91 5.10
C ASN A 1078 -19.30 -22.29 5.22
N LEU A 1079 -18.53 -23.27 5.69
CA LEU A 1079 -18.97 -24.65 5.76
C LEU A 1079 -20.23 -24.81 6.62
N CYS A 1080 -20.40 -24.02 7.68
CA CYS A 1080 -21.60 -24.07 8.51
C CYS A 1080 -22.86 -23.67 7.75
N ALA A 1081 -22.79 -22.62 6.93
CA ALA A 1081 -23.88 -22.17 6.07
C ALA A 1081 -24.20 -23.21 4.99
N LEU A 1082 -23.17 -23.81 4.39
CA LEU A 1082 -23.33 -24.88 3.42
C LEU A 1082 -24.10 -26.07 4.00
N LEU A 1083 -23.66 -26.57 5.15
CA LEU A 1083 -24.29 -27.70 5.82
C LEU A 1083 -25.70 -27.37 6.28
N ALA A 1084 -25.94 -26.14 6.74
CA ALA A 1084 -27.27 -25.68 7.13
C ALA A 1084 -28.22 -25.62 5.92
N ALA A 1085 -27.77 -25.09 4.78
CA ALA A 1085 -28.54 -25.05 3.54
C ALA A 1085 -28.89 -26.47 3.06
N ALA A 1086 -27.91 -27.38 3.06
CA ALA A 1086 -28.13 -28.80 2.78
C ALA A 1086 -29.10 -29.45 3.77
N ALA A 1087 -29.17 -29.00 5.03
CA ALA A 1087 -30.06 -29.56 6.05
C ALA A 1087 -31.54 -29.12 5.93
N ILE A 1088 -31.85 -27.93 5.42
CA ILE A 1088 -33.20 -27.33 5.32
C ILE A 1088 -34.27 -28.20 4.60
N PRO A 1089 -33.99 -28.93 3.50
CA PRO A 1089 -34.98 -29.73 2.75
C PRO A 1089 -35.78 -30.77 3.58
N ARG A 1090 -35.32 -31.17 4.77
CA ARG A 1090 -36.03 -32.09 5.70
C ARG A 1090 -36.49 -31.43 7.02
N GLY A 1091 -36.44 -30.10 7.15
CA GLY A 1091 -36.96 -29.37 8.31
C GLY A 1091 -36.09 -29.38 9.58
N GLY A 1092 -34.85 -29.88 9.51
CA GLY A 1092 -33.88 -29.79 10.61
C GLY A 1092 -33.24 -28.40 10.69
N ARG A 1093 -32.83 -27.97 11.90
CA ARG A 1093 -32.02 -26.76 12.11
C ARG A 1093 -30.66 -27.16 12.65
N LEU A 1094 -29.60 -26.86 11.91
CA LEU A 1094 -28.24 -26.80 12.46
C LEU A 1094 -28.06 -25.48 13.20
N HIS A 1095 -27.12 -25.40 14.14
CA HIS A 1095 -26.74 -24.12 14.72
C HIS A 1095 -26.32 -23.16 13.59
N ALA A 1096 -27.07 -22.07 13.43
CA ALA A 1096 -26.83 -21.11 12.38
C ALA A 1096 -25.45 -20.49 12.54
N ASN A 1097 -24.75 -20.42 11.42
CA ASN A 1097 -23.51 -19.71 11.17
C ASN A 1097 -23.36 -18.39 12.01
N PRO A 1098 -22.27 -18.23 12.79
CA PRO A 1098 -22.03 -17.00 13.56
C PRO A 1098 -21.78 -15.75 12.71
N THR A 1099 -21.44 -15.87 11.41
CA THR A 1099 -21.27 -14.69 10.54
C THR A 1099 -22.60 -14.03 10.17
N ALA A 1100 -23.75 -14.62 10.53
CA ALA A 1100 -25.09 -14.06 10.36
C ALA A 1100 -25.60 -13.27 11.59
N THR A 1101 -24.75 -13.05 12.60
CA THR A 1101 -25.05 -12.13 13.71
C THR A 1101 -23.91 -11.15 13.93
N ALA A 1102 -23.82 -10.16 13.04
CA ALA A 1102 -23.45 -8.76 13.30
C ALA A 1102 -23.84 -7.93 12.08
#